data_AF-A0A9E4F5D8-F1
#
_entry.id   AF-A0A9E4F5D8-F1
#
_cell.length_a   1.000
_cell.length_b   1.000
_cell.length_c   1.000
_cell.angle_alpha   90.00
_cell.angle_beta   90.00
_cell.angle_gamma   90.00
#
_symmetry.space_group_name_H-M   'P 1'
#
loop_
_entity.id
_entity.type
_entity.pdbx_description
1 polymer ?
#
loop_
_entity_poly.entity_id
_entity_poly.type
_entity_poly.pdbx_seq_one_letter_code
_entity_poly.pdbx_strand_id
1 'polypeptide(L)'
;MTRNVNGTDLEIAVLGGGCFWCLEAVFQEVVGVVAVKSGYAGGSSRNPTYKDVCSGTTGHAEVVKVEFDPSVISYGELLEIFFVIHDPTTLDRQGADVGTQYRSIILHTSDRQREVAEELVEELDRDGPWDAPIVTRIEPLATFHPAETEHDRYFARNRSQPYCAFVVAPKVAKFRKRFAHRLRSMTIAFALVGAAACGGGSPAADTLILGGSLLDGSGAEAVTADLAITGERLSFIGNAAAEGVEARDTLDATGLTITPGFIDMHSHAELETDHGRDARAFLHQGITSVALGLDGGGQPEVAEQLAAWTEQGIGVNAFTFVGHNAVRSRVMSFDDRPPTEEELGLMGDLVRLAMEGGAYGLSSGLFYLPGNYAETEELIALNRIAAEYPGAIYDTHDRDLGAAYPPFGYLRSIEEGIRIGEEAGTKVIFSHFNAQGAHNYGRAPEGARLIEQARERGVEVAGAHHSYTATQSNLRSYTIPSWAVVGGHDEMLRRFDHPDTLAEIDRQTREMLAIRGGADSIMFVDRREGLNGRTLGELAREWGVDAPEAVRRVLRDGNASVMNHGLYDAWNTRYLAGLDWMMTCTDGRDPGPERAITHPRAFGSFTKKLRELAIEEGVVALPFAVRSMTGLAADFLGWNDRGYLREGHYADIAVFDLDELFDEATYEAPRRYSRGTVHLLINGEFAIREGEHTGALVGRALKRGGTPV
;
A
#
# COMPACT_ATOMS: atom_id res chain seq x y z
N MET A 1 -14.26 46.07 8.51
CA MET A 1 -12.87 45.61 8.32
C MET A 1 -12.66 44.42 9.24
N THR A 2 -12.58 43.24 8.66
CA THR A 2 -12.30 41.99 9.38
C THR A 2 -10.78 41.88 9.43
N ARG A 3 -10.19 41.93 10.63
CA ARG A 3 -8.73 41.84 10.80
C ARG A 3 -8.33 40.39 11.08
N ASN A 4 -7.21 39.96 10.52
CA ASN A 4 -6.61 38.66 10.85
C ASN A 4 -5.97 38.70 12.27
N VAL A 5 -5.55 37.54 12.79
CA VAL A 5 -4.88 37.35 14.09
C VAL A 5 -3.63 38.24 14.25
N ASN A 6 -3.04 38.70 13.14
CA ASN A 6 -1.87 39.58 13.10
C ASN A 6 -2.19 41.07 12.83
N GLY A 7 -3.46 41.47 12.76
CA GLY A 7 -3.88 42.88 12.62
C GLY A 7 -3.87 43.46 11.20
N THR A 8 -3.61 42.65 10.17
CA THR A 8 -3.74 43.02 8.75
C THR A 8 -5.21 43.06 8.30
N ASP A 9 -5.57 44.06 7.48
CA ASP A 9 -6.92 44.18 6.91
C ASP A 9 -7.07 43.19 5.74
N LEU A 10 -8.09 42.32 5.81
CA LEU A 10 -8.36 41.32 4.77
C LEU A 10 -9.04 41.95 3.56
N GLU A 11 -8.71 41.45 2.38
CA GLU A 11 -9.35 41.81 1.11
C GLU A 11 -10.26 40.69 0.58
N ILE A 12 -11.16 41.05 -0.32
CA ILE A 12 -12.16 40.14 -0.90
C ILE A 12 -11.99 40.11 -2.42
N ALA A 13 -11.88 38.91 -2.98
CA ALA A 13 -12.00 38.66 -4.42
C ALA A 13 -13.30 37.86 -4.70
N VAL A 14 -14.03 38.20 -5.75
CA VAL A 14 -15.21 37.44 -6.19
C VAL A 14 -15.01 36.99 -7.63
N LEU A 15 -14.90 35.67 -7.83
CA LEU A 15 -14.44 35.05 -9.08
C LEU A 15 -15.40 33.95 -9.52
N GLY A 16 -15.74 33.89 -10.80
CA GLY A 16 -16.54 32.83 -11.43
C GLY A 16 -15.82 32.30 -12.67
N GLY A 17 -15.79 30.98 -12.85
CA GLY A 17 -14.98 30.34 -13.89
C GLY A 17 -15.41 28.89 -14.10
N GLY A 18 -16.70 28.67 -14.27
CA GLY A 18 -17.33 27.34 -14.30
C GLY A 18 -18.07 27.04 -12.99
N CYS A 19 -18.31 25.76 -12.71
CA CYS A 19 -18.92 25.37 -11.44
C CYS A 19 -18.11 25.86 -10.23
N PHE A 20 -18.78 26.49 -9.27
CA PHE A 20 -18.11 27.06 -8.10
C PHE A 20 -17.41 26.03 -7.19
N TRP A 21 -17.75 24.73 -7.27
CA TRP A 21 -17.10 23.67 -6.50
C TRP A 21 -15.66 23.46 -6.95
N CYS A 22 -15.38 23.75 -8.23
CA CYS A 22 -14.03 23.70 -8.78
C CYS A 22 -13.15 24.78 -8.13
N LEU A 23 -13.65 26.03 -8.12
CA LEU A 23 -12.91 27.17 -7.60
C LEU A 23 -12.79 27.11 -6.08
N GLU A 24 -13.86 26.70 -5.39
CA GLU A 24 -13.87 26.55 -3.93
C GLU A 24 -12.77 25.59 -3.48
N ALA A 25 -12.69 24.41 -4.11
CA ALA A 25 -11.71 23.40 -3.78
C ALA A 25 -10.27 23.89 -3.95
N VAL A 26 -9.99 24.66 -5.01
CA VAL A 26 -8.65 25.21 -5.26
C VAL A 26 -8.31 26.30 -4.24
N PHE A 27 -9.15 27.32 -4.10
CA PHE A 27 -8.81 28.47 -3.24
C PHE A 27 -8.77 28.11 -1.75
N GLN A 28 -9.44 27.02 -1.32
CA GLN A 28 -9.30 26.50 0.05
C GLN A 28 -7.88 26.02 0.38
N GLU A 29 -7.10 25.63 -0.63
CA GLU A 29 -5.74 25.11 -0.48
C GLU A 29 -4.66 26.19 -0.67
N VAL A 30 -5.04 27.43 -0.97
CA VAL A 30 -4.08 28.53 -1.24
C VAL A 30 -3.60 29.16 0.07
N VAL A 31 -2.28 29.24 0.26
CA VAL A 31 -1.66 29.97 1.38
C VAL A 31 -1.96 31.47 1.27
N GLY A 32 -2.43 32.07 2.35
CA GLY A 32 -2.91 33.46 2.38
C GLY A 32 -4.41 33.61 2.16
N VAL A 33 -5.11 32.57 1.68
CA VAL A 33 -6.58 32.56 1.69
C VAL A 33 -7.11 32.14 3.07
N VAL A 34 -7.94 33.01 3.64
CA VAL A 34 -8.50 32.86 4.98
C VAL A 34 -9.82 32.11 4.93
N ALA A 35 -10.71 32.48 3.99
CA ALA A 35 -12.00 31.85 3.82
C ALA A 35 -12.43 31.85 2.35
N VAL A 36 -13.21 30.84 1.96
CA VAL A 36 -13.84 30.76 0.65
C VAL A 36 -15.31 30.40 0.85
N LYS A 37 -16.21 31.13 0.16
CA LYS A 37 -17.65 30.86 0.19
C LYS A 37 -18.21 30.84 -1.22
N SER A 38 -18.81 29.71 -1.61
CA SER A 38 -19.57 29.57 -2.85
C SER A 38 -20.84 30.43 -2.83
N GLY A 39 -21.22 30.99 -3.97
CA GLY A 39 -22.39 31.86 -4.10
C GLY A 39 -22.70 32.30 -5.53
N TYR A 40 -23.58 33.29 -5.64
CA TYR A 40 -24.14 33.78 -6.89
C TYR A 40 -24.01 35.30 -6.98
N ALA A 41 -23.54 35.80 -8.12
CA ALA A 41 -23.41 37.24 -8.37
C ALA A 41 -23.39 37.58 -9.87
N GLY A 42 -23.46 38.87 -10.21
CA GLY A 42 -23.43 39.35 -11.59
C GLY A 42 -24.76 39.22 -12.36
N GLY A 43 -25.87 38.95 -11.66
CA GLY A 43 -27.22 38.87 -12.20
C GLY A 43 -28.20 39.87 -11.59
N SER A 44 -29.47 39.79 -11.99
CA SER A 44 -30.51 40.77 -11.64
C SER A 44 -31.59 40.25 -10.69
N SER A 45 -31.68 38.92 -10.49
CA SER A 45 -32.65 38.31 -9.58
C SER A 45 -32.33 38.60 -8.11
N ARG A 46 -33.36 38.86 -7.29
CA ARG A 46 -33.23 39.09 -5.85
C ARG A 46 -33.33 37.75 -5.10
N ASN A 47 -32.28 37.38 -4.36
CA ASN A 47 -32.19 36.14 -3.57
C ASN A 47 -32.36 34.85 -4.41
N PRO A 48 -31.48 34.61 -5.39
CA PRO A 48 -31.53 33.39 -6.19
C PRO A 48 -31.21 32.15 -5.34
N THR A 49 -31.89 31.02 -5.62
CA THR A 49 -31.49 29.69 -5.13
C THR A 49 -30.58 28.99 -6.14
N TYR A 50 -29.86 27.95 -5.72
CA TYR A 50 -29.05 27.14 -6.66
C TYR A 50 -29.85 26.71 -7.89
N LYS A 51 -31.08 26.23 -7.68
CA LYS A 51 -31.97 25.78 -8.76
C LYS A 51 -32.34 26.90 -9.73
N ASP A 52 -32.54 28.12 -9.24
CA ASP A 52 -32.85 29.28 -10.08
C ASP A 52 -31.63 29.73 -10.88
N VAL A 53 -30.42 29.56 -10.35
CA VAL A 53 -29.18 29.86 -11.08
C VAL A 53 -28.90 28.81 -12.16
N CYS A 54 -29.08 27.52 -11.85
CA CYS A 54 -28.93 26.44 -12.81
C CYS A 54 -29.92 26.51 -13.98
N SER A 55 -31.07 27.19 -13.84
CA SER A 55 -31.99 27.41 -14.96
C SER A 55 -31.50 28.45 -15.97
N GLY A 56 -30.44 29.20 -15.65
CA GLY A 56 -29.83 30.20 -16.54
C GLY A 56 -30.64 31.50 -16.69
N THR A 57 -31.76 31.63 -16.00
CA THR A 57 -32.73 32.75 -16.17
C THR A 57 -32.49 33.92 -15.21
N THR A 58 -31.68 33.74 -14.17
CA THR A 58 -31.43 34.78 -13.14
C THR A 58 -30.37 35.80 -13.54
N GLY A 59 -29.57 35.49 -14.56
CA GLY A 59 -28.39 36.25 -14.98
C GLY A 59 -27.18 36.11 -14.04
N HIS A 60 -27.32 35.46 -12.89
CA HIS A 60 -26.20 35.26 -11.96
C HIS A 60 -25.22 34.22 -12.51
N ALA A 61 -23.94 34.42 -12.23
CA ALA A 61 -22.91 33.39 -12.35
C ALA A 61 -22.73 32.68 -11.01
N GLU A 62 -22.35 31.41 -11.06
CA GLU A 62 -21.71 30.72 -9.95
C GLU A 62 -20.33 31.35 -9.72
N VAL A 63 -20.10 31.79 -8.49
CA VAL A 63 -18.87 32.48 -8.08
C VAL A 63 -18.42 31.99 -6.71
N VAL A 64 -17.14 32.21 -6.39
CA VAL A 64 -16.61 32.09 -5.04
C VAL A 64 -16.21 33.46 -4.52
N LYS A 65 -16.58 33.76 -3.26
CA LYS A 65 -16.03 34.88 -2.49
C LYS A 65 -14.82 34.37 -1.71
N VAL A 66 -13.64 34.87 -2.06
CA VAL A 66 -12.35 34.54 -1.44
C VAL A 66 -11.94 35.70 -0.54
N GLU A 67 -11.81 35.45 0.76
CA GLU A 67 -11.25 36.39 1.73
C GLU A 67 -9.78 36.04 1.94
N PHE A 68 -8.87 36.98 1.71
CA PHE A 68 -7.43 36.73 1.70
C PHE A 68 -6.63 37.83 2.38
N ASP A 69 -5.43 37.48 2.85
CA ASP A 69 -4.49 38.41 3.44
C ASP A 69 -3.54 38.95 2.34
N PRO A 70 -3.69 40.23 1.94
CA PRO A 70 -2.89 40.81 0.86
C PRO A 70 -1.39 40.91 1.18
N SER A 71 -0.99 40.72 2.45
CA SER A 71 0.42 40.64 2.84
C SER A 71 1.06 39.27 2.56
N VAL A 72 0.24 38.23 2.34
CA VAL A 72 0.69 36.85 2.09
C VAL A 72 0.53 36.46 0.62
N ILE A 73 -0.60 36.84 0.01
CA ILE A 73 -0.88 36.63 -1.41
C ILE A 73 -1.53 37.86 -2.01
N SER A 74 -1.01 38.33 -3.14
CA SER A 74 -1.56 39.50 -3.81
C SER A 74 -2.82 39.15 -4.60
N TYR A 75 -3.64 40.16 -4.90
CA TYR A 75 -4.81 39.99 -5.76
C TYR A 75 -4.42 39.49 -7.17
N GLY A 76 -3.29 39.96 -7.73
CA GLY A 76 -2.78 39.49 -9.02
C GLY A 76 -2.46 37.99 -9.00
N GLU A 77 -1.80 37.50 -7.96
CA GLU A 77 -1.47 36.07 -7.81
C GLU A 77 -2.71 35.19 -7.66
N LEU A 78 -3.78 35.69 -7.02
CA LEU A 78 -5.08 34.99 -7.01
C LEU A 78 -5.69 34.90 -8.41
N LEU A 79 -5.55 35.95 -9.22
CA LEU A 79 -6.01 35.93 -10.61
C LEU A 79 -5.16 35.02 -11.49
N GLU A 80 -3.85 34.95 -11.31
CA GLU A 80 -2.99 33.98 -12.00
C GLU A 80 -3.43 32.54 -11.72
N ILE A 81 -3.71 32.21 -10.45
CA ILE A 81 -4.27 30.90 -10.08
C ILE A 81 -5.61 30.68 -10.79
N PHE A 82 -6.51 31.66 -10.75
CA PHE A 82 -7.81 31.61 -11.41
C PHE A 82 -7.67 31.31 -12.91
N PHE A 83 -6.81 32.02 -13.64
CA PHE A 83 -6.60 31.82 -15.08
C PHE A 83 -5.92 30.49 -15.44
N VAL A 84 -5.21 29.86 -14.49
CA VAL A 84 -4.62 28.53 -14.72
C VAL A 84 -5.65 27.40 -14.54
N ILE A 85 -6.61 27.53 -13.63
CA ILE A 85 -7.52 26.42 -13.25
C ILE A 85 -8.80 26.31 -14.09
N HIS A 86 -9.07 27.27 -14.97
CA HIS A 86 -10.17 27.23 -15.94
C HIS A 86 -9.68 27.72 -17.32
N ASP A 87 -10.49 27.56 -18.36
CA ASP A 87 -10.20 28.05 -19.71
C ASP A 87 -10.88 29.41 -19.94
N PRO A 88 -10.16 30.55 -19.89
CA PRO A 88 -10.78 31.86 -19.96
C PRO A 88 -11.27 32.26 -21.37
N THR A 89 -11.07 31.41 -22.38
CA THR A 89 -11.40 31.72 -23.79
C THR A 89 -12.76 31.18 -24.23
N THR A 90 -13.37 30.31 -23.42
CA THR A 90 -14.66 29.69 -23.76
C THR A 90 -15.84 30.48 -23.19
N LEU A 91 -16.53 31.21 -24.07
CA LEU A 91 -17.69 32.03 -23.69
C LEU A 91 -18.80 31.15 -23.10
N ASP A 92 -19.23 31.50 -21.89
CA ASP A 92 -20.34 30.85 -21.16
C ASP A 92 -20.19 29.31 -21.04
N ARG A 93 -18.96 28.81 -20.95
CA ARG A 93 -18.68 27.36 -20.84
C ARG A 93 -17.37 27.09 -20.12
N GLN A 94 -17.30 26.01 -19.35
CA GLN A 94 -16.07 25.40 -18.82
C GLN A 94 -16.14 23.88 -18.85
N GLY A 95 -15.57 23.26 -19.89
CA GLY A 95 -15.68 21.83 -20.10
C GLY A 95 -17.15 21.39 -20.25
N ALA A 96 -17.62 20.57 -19.30
CA ALA A 96 -19.00 20.09 -19.25
C ALA A 96 -20.00 21.12 -18.67
N ASP A 97 -19.52 22.19 -18.05
CA ASP A 97 -20.37 23.25 -17.50
C ASP A 97 -20.74 24.22 -18.62
N VAL A 98 -22.02 24.28 -19.01
CA VAL A 98 -22.49 25.08 -20.16
C VAL A 98 -23.64 26.00 -19.75
N GLY A 99 -23.50 27.30 -20.04
CA GLY A 99 -24.49 28.32 -19.79
C GLY A 99 -23.88 29.59 -19.17
N THR A 100 -24.63 30.69 -19.25
CA THR A 100 -24.19 32.00 -18.73
C THR A 100 -23.86 31.95 -17.24
N GLN A 101 -24.47 31.04 -16.48
CA GLN A 101 -24.17 30.82 -15.06
C GLN A 101 -22.76 30.25 -14.80
N TYR A 102 -22.11 29.69 -15.80
CA TYR A 102 -20.76 29.11 -15.72
C TYR A 102 -19.70 29.97 -16.43
N ARG A 103 -20.06 31.19 -16.84
CA ARG A 103 -19.16 32.12 -17.52
C ARG A 103 -17.94 32.48 -16.67
N SER A 104 -16.85 32.82 -17.34
CA SER A 104 -15.72 33.45 -16.67
C SER A 104 -16.03 34.92 -16.34
N ILE A 105 -15.92 35.29 -15.06
CA ILE A 105 -16.21 36.64 -14.57
C ILE A 105 -15.36 36.98 -13.33
N ILE A 106 -14.86 38.21 -13.29
CA ILE A 106 -14.18 38.83 -12.15
C ILE A 106 -15.06 40.00 -11.68
N LEU A 107 -15.51 39.93 -10.43
CA LEU A 107 -16.35 40.96 -9.81
C LEU A 107 -15.52 41.80 -8.84
N HIS A 108 -15.07 42.96 -9.30
CA HIS A 108 -14.14 43.81 -8.54
C HIS A 108 -14.86 44.62 -7.46
N THR A 109 -14.19 44.80 -6.31
CA THR A 109 -14.72 45.55 -5.16
C THR A 109 -14.11 46.95 -5.02
N SER A 110 -13.06 47.24 -5.79
CA SER A 110 -12.36 48.53 -5.81
C SER A 110 -11.84 48.85 -7.22
N ASP A 111 -11.49 50.11 -7.46
CA ASP A 111 -10.85 50.52 -8.72
C ASP A 111 -9.49 49.85 -8.90
N ARG A 112 -8.75 49.62 -7.81
CA ARG A 112 -7.45 48.93 -7.87
C ARG A 112 -7.58 47.49 -8.35
N GLN A 113 -8.58 46.76 -7.88
CA GLN A 113 -8.84 45.39 -8.37
C GLN A 113 -9.25 45.37 -9.84
N ARG A 114 -10.01 46.38 -10.29
CA ARG A 114 -10.36 46.53 -11.70
C ARG A 114 -9.12 46.72 -12.57
N GLU A 115 -8.26 47.67 -12.21
CA GLU A 115 -7.01 47.95 -12.94
C GLU A 115 -6.10 46.72 -13.02
N VAL A 116 -5.89 46.01 -11.90
CA VAL A 116 -5.05 44.80 -11.87
C VAL A 116 -5.64 43.68 -12.73
N ALA A 117 -6.97 43.51 -12.72
CA ALA A 117 -7.63 42.51 -13.55
C ALA A 117 -7.56 42.86 -15.05
N GLU A 118 -7.79 44.13 -15.40
CA GLU A 118 -7.69 44.63 -16.78
C GLU A 118 -6.24 44.46 -17.31
N GLU A 119 -5.24 44.87 -16.53
CA GLU A 119 -3.82 44.74 -16.89
C GLU A 119 -3.40 43.28 -17.10
N LEU A 120 -3.79 42.38 -16.18
CA LEU A 120 -3.45 40.96 -16.31
C LEU A 120 -4.16 40.30 -17.50
N VAL A 121 -5.42 40.66 -17.78
CA VAL A 121 -6.13 40.15 -18.97
C VAL A 121 -5.44 40.64 -20.24
N GLU A 122 -5.04 41.91 -20.32
CA GLU A 122 -4.30 42.44 -21.48
C GLU A 122 -2.93 41.77 -21.66
N GLU A 123 -2.23 41.45 -20.57
CA GLU A 123 -0.97 40.70 -20.61
C GLU A 123 -1.20 39.26 -21.10
N LEU A 124 -2.16 38.55 -20.53
CA LEU A 124 -2.45 37.17 -20.88
C LEU A 124 -3.04 37.02 -22.30
N ASP A 125 -3.80 38.00 -22.79
CA ASP A 125 -4.27 38.00 -24.19
C ASP A 125 -3.13 38.18 -25.19
N ARG A 126 -2.06 38.88 -24.78
CA ARG A 126 -0.90 39.12 -25.63
C ARG A 126 0.10 37.98 -25.60
N ASP A 127 0.40 37.49 -24.40
CA ASP A 127 1.56 36.65 -24.11
C ASP A 127 1.18 35.28 -23.49
N GLY A 128 -0.12 35.03 -23.28
CA GLY A 128 -0.64 33.80 -22.68
C GLY A 128 -0.67 32.60 -23.64
N PRO A 129 -0.94 31.40 -23.10
CA PRO A 129 -0.84 30.14 -23.85
C PRO A 129 -2.03 29.84 -24.78
N TRP A 130 -2.94 30.80 -25.00
CA TRP A 130 -4.20 30.55 -25.72
C TRP A 130 -4.22 31.20 -27.11
N ASP A 131 -4.72 30.45 -28.11
CA ASP A 131 -4.87 30.92 -29.49
C ASP A 131 -6.12 31.80 -29.69
N ALA A 132 -7.02 31.84 -28.71
CA ALA A 132 -8.28 32.59 -28.73
C ALA A 132 -8.28 33.68 -27.64
N PRO A 133 -8.96 34.83 -27.86
CA PRO A 133 -8.98 35.91 -26.88
C PRO A 133 -9.74 35.51 -25.60
N ILE A 134 -9.29 36.05 -24.47
CA ILE A 134 -9.93 35.93 -23.16
C ILE A 134 -11.28 36.64 -23.22
N VAL A 135 -12.32 35.91 -22.82
CA VAL A 135 -13.71 36.40 -22.77
C VAL A 135 -14.20 36.66 -21.34
N THR A 136 -13.28 36.64 -20.37
CA THR A 136 -13.56 36.92 -18.96
C THR A 136 -14.14 38.32 -18.79
N ARG A 137 -15.32 38.42 -18.18
CA ARG A 137 -15.94 39.72 -17.89
C ARG A 137 -15.35 40.34 -16.62
N ILE A 138 -15.05 41.63 -16.66
CA ILE A 138 -14.63 42.40 -15.48
C ILE A 138 -15.74 43.40 -15.17
N GLU A 139 -16.43 43.21 -14.05
CA GLU A 139 -17.62 44.00 -13.68
C GLU A 139 -17.58 44.40 -12.20
N PRO A 140 -18.21 45.51 -11.77
CA PRO A 140 -18.27 45.85 -10.35
C PRO A 140 -19.17 44.88 -9.58
N LEU A 141 -18.75 44.48 -8.37
CA LEU A 141 -19.57 43.65 -7.50
C LEU A 141 -20.76 44.44 -6.95
N ALA A 142 -21.98 44.15 -7.44
CA ALA A 142 -23.20 44.76 -6.92
C ALA A 142 -23.69 44.08 -5.62
N THR A 143 -23.98 42.78 -5.66
CA THR A 143 -24.43 42.00 -4.50
C THR A 143 -23.97 40.55 -4.66
N PHE A 144 -23.43 39.99 -3.58
CA PHE A 144 -23.09 38.57 -3.48
C PHE A 144 -24.18 37.84 -2.69
N HIS A 145 -24.72 36.77 -3.26
CA HIS A 145 -25.69 35.89 -2.62
C HIS A 145 -24.99 34.58 -2.21
N PRO A 146 -24.77 34.31 -0.91
CA PRO A 146 -24.15 33.06 -0.48
C PRO A 146 -24.99 31.85 -0.89
N ALA A 147 -24.34 30.82 -1.41
CA ALA A 147 -25.00 29.55 -1.71
C ALA A 147 -25.37 28.81 -0.42
N GLU A 148 -26.36 27.92 -0.55
CA GLU A 148 -26.86 27.04 0.49
C GLU A 148 -25.71 26.21 1.09
N THR A 149 -25.77 25.92 2.40
CA THR A 149 -24.65 25.28 3.15
C THR A 149 -24.31 23.87 2.69
N GLU A 150 -25.21 23.21 1.96
CA GLU A 150 -24.94 21.91 1.34
C GLU A 150 -23.84 21.98 0.27
N HIS A 151 -23.63 23.16 -0.32
CA HIS A 151 -22.56 23.42 -1.29
C HIS A 151 -21.22 23.77 -0.65
N ASP A 152 -21.14 23.92 0.67
CA ASP A 152 -19.88 24.24 1.36
C ASP A 152 -18.97 23.01 1.41
N ARG A 153 -17.71 23.19 1.00
CA ARG A 153 -16.70 22.11 0.94
C ARG A 153 -17.21 20.90 0.15
N TYR A 154 -17.98 21.15 -0.91
CA TYR A 154 -18.69 20.09 -1.62
C TYR A 154 -17.74 19.03 -2.17
N PHE A 155 -16.63 19.46 -2.79
CA PHE A 155 -15.59 18.54 -3.28
C PHE A 155 -14.99 17.70 -2.16
N ALA A 156 -14.62 18.31 -1.04
CA ALA A 156 -14.03 17.59 0.10
C ALA A 156 -14.98 16.55 0.70
N ARG A 157 -16.29 16.81 0.68
CA ARG A 157 -17.32 15.91 1.23
C ARG A 157 -17.80 14.84 0.24
N ASN A 158 -17.57 15.04 -1.06
CA ASN A 158 -18.16 14.22 -2.12
C ASN A 158 -17.12 13.77 -3.17
N ARG A 159 -15.87 13.50 -2.75
CA ARG A 159 -14.75 13.19 -3.68
C ARG A 159 -15.03 12.02 -4.63
N SER A 160 -15.81 11.03 -4.22
CA SER A 160 -16.19 9.86 -5.02
C SER A 160 -17.33 10.12 -6.01
N GLN A 161 -18.00 11.26 -5.95
CA GLN A 161 -19.03 11.61 -6.94
C GLN A 161 -18.38 11.77 -8.32
N PRO A 162 -18.97 11.22 -9.40
CA PRO A 162 -18.36 11.27 -10.74
C PRO A 162 -17.99 12.69 -11.19
N TYR A 163 -18.84 13.68 -10.90
CA TYR A 163 -18.53 15.08 -11.22
C TYR A 163 -17.30 15.59 -10.45
N CYS A 164 -17.16 15.25 -9.17
CA CYS A 164 -15.99 15.62 -8.38
C CYS A 164 -14.71 14.93 -8.85
N ALA A 165 -14.78 13.63 -9.17
CA ALA A 165 -13.65 12.85 -9.63
C ALA A 165 -13.15 13.27 -11.02
N PHE A 166 -14.05 13.54 -11.97
CA PHE A 166 -13.68 13.81 -13.37
C PHE A 166 -13.58 15.29 -13.74
N VAL A 167 -14.24 16.20 -12.99
CA VAL A 167 -14.23 17.64 -13.31
C VAL A 167 -13.45 18.46 -12.28
N VAL A 168 -13.69 18.22 -10.98
CA VAL A 168 -13.06 19.04 -9.91
C VAL A 168 -11.63 18.57 -9.62
N ALA A 169 -11.42 17.26 -9.44
CA ALA A 169 -10.11 16.72 -9.05
C ALA A 169 -8.97 17.05 -10.04
N PRO A 170 -9.16 17.00 -11.38
CA PRO A 170 -8.11 17.40 -12.32
C PRO A 170 -7.73 18.88 -12.20
N LYS A 171 -8.69 19.77 -11.90
CA LYS A 171 -8.43 21.20 -11.69
C LYS A 171 -7.63 21.45 -10.40
N VAL A 172 -7.96 20.73 -9.33
CA VAL A 172 -7.21 20.76 -8.07
C VAL A 172 -5.79 20.20 -8.25
N ALA A 173 -5.63 19.10 -8.99
CA ALA A 173 -4.32 18.53 -9.30
C ALA A 173 -3.46 19.47 -10.16
N LYS A 174 -4.06 20.13 -11.17
CA LYS A 174 -3.39 21.15 -12.00
C LYS A 174 -2.89 22.30 -11.14
N PHE A 175 -3.71 22.79 -10.20
CA PHE A 175 -3.31 23.80 -9.23
C PHE A 175 -2.14 23.32 -8.35
N ARG A 176 -2.27 22.16 -7.68
CA ARG A 176 -1.22 21.60 -6.79
C ARG A 176 0.12 21.44 -7.50
N LYS A 177 0.10 20.99 -8.76
CA LYS A 177 1.31 20.84 -9.57
C LYS A 177 1.95 22.18 -9.93
N ARG A 178 1.16 23.16 -10.38
CA ARG A 178 1.70 24.43 -10.89
C ARG A 178 2.04 25.42 -9.77
N PHE A 179 1.34 25.37 -8.66
CA PHE A 179 1.44 26.32 -7.55
C PHE A 179 1.78 25.62 -6.23
N ALA A 180 2.63 24.59 -6.25
CA ALA A 180 3.06 23.86 -5.05
C ALA A 180 3.57 24.79 -3.93
N HIS A 181 4.29 25.86 -4.29
CA HIS A 181 4.80 26.88 -3.37
C HIS A 181 3.71 27.76 -2.73
N ARG A 182 2.50 27.76 -3.28
CA ARG A 182 1.30 28.44 -2.74
C ARG A 182 0.34 27.47 -2.06
N LEU A 183 0.72 26.21 -1.88
CA LEU A 183 -0.09 25.29 -1.09
C LEU A 183 -0.01 25.65 0.39
N ARG A 184 -1.17 25.68 1.03
CA ARG A 184 -1.30 25.84 2.47
C ARG A 184 -0.67 24.62 3.12
N SER A 185 0.56 24.75 3.63
CA SER A 185 1.16 23.74 4.49
C SER A 185 0.28 23.57 5.73
N MET A 186 -0.06 22.32 6.09
CA MET A 186 -0.54 22.02 7.44
C MET A 186 0.62 22.20 8.40
N THR A 187 0.91 23.45 8.74
CA THR A 187 1.87 23.78 9.79
C THR A 187 1.20 23.44 11.12
N ILE A 188 1.58 22.30 11.69
CA ILE A 188 1.60 22.12 13.15
C ILE A 188 2.39 23.30 13.70
N ALA A 189 1.75 24.16 14.49
CA ALA A 189 2.38 25.34 15.06
C ALA A 189 3.53 24.91 15.98
N PHE A 190 4.75 24.85 15.44
CA PHE A 190 5.96 24.95 16.24
C PHE A 190 6.03 26.39 16.77
N ALA A 191 5.80 26.55 18.07
CA ALA A 191 6.10 27.79 18.75
C ALA A 191 7.61 28.04 18.67
N LEU A 192 8.02 28.99 17.84
CA LEU A 192 9.32 29.64 17.90
C LEU A 192 9.42 30.39 19.23
N VAL A 193 9.98 29.73 20.25
CA VAL A 193 10.55 30.43 21.40
C VAL A 193 11.92 30.93 20.97
N GLY A 194 12.03 32.27 20.94
CA GLY A 194 13.24 32.97 20.54
C GLY A 194 14.46 32.56 21.35
N ALA A 195 15.59 32.54 20.64
CA ALA A 195 16.91 32.43 21.22
C ALA A 195 17.12 33.54 22.26
N ALA A 196 17.07 33.14 23.53
CA ALA A 196 17.82 33.79 24.59
C ALA A 196 18.93 32.81 24.98
N ALA A 197 20.17 33.19 24.64
CA ALA A 197 21.36 32.49 25.07
C ALA A 197 21.39 32.41 26.61
N CYS A 198 21.56 31.22 27.17
CA CYS A 198 22.26 30.94 28.44
C CYS A 198 22.28 29.42 28.74
N GLY A 199 23.48 28.83 28.85
CA GLY A 199 23.75 27.58 29.60
C GLY A 199 23.57 26.26 28.85
N GLY A 200 24.63 25.44 28.79
CA GLY A 200 24.66 24.17 28.06
C GLY A 200 23.97 23.00 28.76
N GLY A 201 23.36 22.16 27.94
CA GLY A 201 22.89 20.79 28.19
C GLY A 201 22.33 20.27 26.87
N SER A 202 22.85 19.16 26.33
CA SER A 202 22.22 18.51 25.17
C SER A 202 20.79 18.11 25.55
N PRO A 203 19.79 18.26 24.66
CA PRO A 203 18.44 17.82 24.97
C PRO A 203 18.44 16.32 25.29
N ALA A 204 17.78 15.95 26.41
CA ALA A 204 17.64 14.56 26.83
C ALA A 204 16.95 13.72 25.74
N ALA A 205 17.40 12.47 25.58
CA ALA A 205 16.75 11.50 24.70
C ALA A 205 15.31 11.23 25.15
N ASP A 206 14.47 10.73 24.26
CA ASP A 206 13.08 10.43 24.57
C ASP A 206 12.98 9.13 25.35
N THR A 207 13.65 8.08 24.87
CA THR A 207 13.75 6.78 25.52
C THR A 207 15.20 6.33 25.57
N LEU A 208 15.62 5.78 26.71
CA LEU A 208 16.90 5.10 26.89
C LEU A 208 16.63 3.64 27.29
N ILE A 209 17.17 2.68 26.55
CA ILE A 209 17.07 1.25 26.83
C ILE A 209 18.44 0.77 27.33
N LEU A 210 18.49 0.23 28.54
CA LEU A 210 19.74 -0.11 29.23
C LEU A 210 20.03 -1.62 29.21
N GLY A 211 21.29 -2.00 29.02
CA GLY A 211 21.82 -3.32 29.41
C GLY A 211 21.36 -4.52 28.57
N GLY A 212 20.70 -4.32 27.43
CA GLY A 212 20.22 -5.41 26.57
C GLY A 212 21.32 -6.07 25.74
N SER A 213 21.05 -7.29 25.27
CA SER A 213 21.90 -8.01 24.32
C SER A 213 21.49 -7.68 22.88
N LEU A 214 22.29 -6.91 22.16
CA LEU A 214 21.95 -6.40 20.82
C LEU A 214 22.38 -7.38 19.73
N LEU A 215 21.42 -7.84 18.94
CA LEU A 215 21.63 -8.45 17.64
C LEU A 215 21.32 -7.39 16.58
N ASP A 216 22.35 -6.77 16.01
CA ASP A 216 22.24 -5.54 15.23
C ASP A 216 21.62 -5.68 13.83
N GLY A 217 21.23 -6.89 13.42
CA GLY A 217 20.71 -7.21 12.09
C GLY A 217 21.78 -7.57 11.05
N SER A 218 23.08 -7.49 11.37
CA SER A 218 24.18 -7.84 10.46
C SER A 218 24.50 -9.32 10.39
N GLY A 219 24.02 -10.10 11.36
CA GLY A 219 24.40 -11.50 11.57
C GLY A 219 25.64 -11.68 12.46
N ALA A 220 26.19 -10.59 13.01
CA ALA A 220 27.24 -10.65 14.01
C ALA A 220 26.74 -11.16 15.37
N GLU A 221 27.66 -11.68 16.18
CA GLU A 221 27.38 -12.08 17.57
C GLU A 221 26.85 -10.91 18.40
N ALA A 222 26.03 -11.23 19.40
CA ALA A 222 25.37 -10.22 20.21
C ALA A 222 26.37 -9.41 21.05
N VAL A 223 26.07 -8.12 21.23
CA VAL A 223 26.87 -7.20 22.07
C VAL A 223 25.98 -6.55 23.11
N THR A 224 26.43 -6.47 24.36
CA THR A 224 25.71 -5.70 25.39
C THR A 224 25.99 -4.21 25.22
N ALA A 225 24.93 -3.42 25.04
CA ALA A 225 25.00 -1.97 24.96
C ALA A 225 23.66 -1.32 25.33
N ASP A 226 23.71 -0.02 25.58
CA ASP A 226 22.54 0.84 25.79
C ASP A 226 22.16 1.53 24.46
N LEU A 227 20.87 1.82 24.29
CA LEU A 227 20.31 2.51 23.11
C LEU A 227 19.55 3.75 23.54
N ALA A 228 19.84 4.91 22.94
CA ALA A 228 19.00 6.10 23.09
C ALA A 228 18.22 6.40 21.81
N ILE A 229 16.99 6.86 21.99
CA ILE A 229 16.05 7.19 20.92
C ILE A 229 15.64 8.66 21.09
N THR A 230 15.72 9.43 20.01
CA THR A 230 15.26 10.83 19.97
C THR A 230 14.42 11.05 18.72
N GLY A 231 13.17 11.45 18.91
CA GLY A 231 12.16 11.46 17.86
C GLY A 231 12.02 10.07 17.26
N GLU A 232 12.10 9.99 15.93
CA GLU A 232 11.93 8.73 15.21
C GLU A 232 13.23 7.93 15.03
N ARG A 233 14.35 8.38 15.60
CA ARG A 233 15.70 7.87 15.28
C ARG A 233 16.45 7.35 16.50
N LEU A 234 17.29 6.34 16.26
CA LEU A 234 18.35 5.93 17.18
C LEU A 234 19.40 7.04 17.25
N SER A 235 19.55 7.68 18.41
CA SER A 235 20.46 8.80 18.62
C SER A 235 21.79 8.39 19.25
N PHE A 236 21.86 7.23 19.90
CA PHE A 236 23.07 6.73 20.55
C PHE A 236 23.06 5.20 20.68
N ILE A 237 24.24 4.57 20.50
CA ILE A 237 24.49 3.18 20.87
C ILE A 237 25.83 3.07 21.61
N GLY A 238 25.83 2.59 22.85
CA GLY A 238 27.07 2.45 23.61
C GLY A 238 26.87 2.31 25.11
N ASN A 239 27.76 2.90 25.90
CA ASN A 239 27.62 2.96 27.35
C ASN A 239 27.05 4.33 27.75
N ALA A 240 25.75 4.38 28.02
CA ALA A 240 25.03 5.62 28.29
C ALA A 240 25.53 6.31 29.56
N ALA A 241 25.88 5.53 30.60
CA ALA A 241 26.39 6.05 31.86
C ALA A 241 27.77 6.71 31.71
N ALA A 242 28.65 6.14 30.88
CA ALA A 242 29.98 6.68 30.61
C ALA A 242 29.93 7.98 29.80
N GLU A 243 28.99 8.07 28.86
CA GLU A 243 28.81 9.23 27.98
C GLU A 243 27.83 10.29 28.55
N GLY A 244 27.25 10.04 29.73
CA GLY A 244 26.34 10.98 30.39
C GLY A 244 25.03 11.19 29.62
N VAL A 245 24.53 10.16 28.94
CA VAL A 245 23.27 10.22 28.18
C VAL A 245 22.10 10.20 29.15
N GLU A 246 21.30 11.28 29.13
CA GLU A 246 20.06 11.39 29.89
C GLU A 246 18.84 11.17 28.99
N ALA A 247 17.75 10.63 29.54
CA ALA A 247 16.50 10.43 28.82
C ALA A 247 15.27 10.74 29.66
N ARG A 248 14.14 11.00 29.00
CA ARG A 248 12.83 11.24 29.64
C ARG A 248 12.22 9.94 30.17
N ASP A 249 12.39 8.85 29.43
CA ASP A 249 11.95 7.51 29.77
C ASP A 249 13.16 6.57 29.76
N THR A 250 13.24 5.65 30.72
CA THR A 250 14.37 4.71 30.82
C THR A 250 13.85 3.31 31.11
N LEU A 251 14.25 2.36 30.27
CA LEU A 251 13.86 0.96 30.33
C LEU A 251 15.07 0.09 30.67
N ASP A 252 14.88 -0.86 31.57
CA ASP A 252 15.88 -1.90 31.86
C ASP A 252 15.62 -3.12 30.96
N ALA A 253 16.57 -3.40 30.05
CA ALA A 253 16.55 -4.55 29.17
C ALA A 253 17.60 -5.61 29.57
N THR A 254 18.10 -5.56 30.80
CA THR A 254 19.04 -6.57 31.31
C THR A 254 18.45 -7.98 31.19
N GLY A 255 19.16 -8.87 30.50
CA GLY A 255 18.70 -10.24 30.23
C GLY A 255 17.76 -10.37 29.04
N LEU A 256 17.35 -9.26 28.42
CA LEU A 256 16.54 -9.24 27.20
C LEU A 256 17.42 -9.11 25.95
N THR A 257 16.87 -9.56 24.83
CA THR A 257 17.50 -9.43 23.50
C THR A 257 16.88 -8.27 22.75
N ILE A 258 17.71 -7.41 22.16
CA ILE A 258 17.28 -6.26 21.36
C ILE A 258 17.67 -6.48 19.91
N THR A 259 16.73 -6.30 18.99
CA THR A 259 16.94 -6.44 17.54
C THR A 259 16.35 -5.23 16.80
N PRO A 260 16.72 -4.99 15.53
CA PRO A 260 15.84 -4.22 14.66
C PRO A 260 14.48 -4.88 14.59
N GLY A 261 13.43 -4.08 14.40
CA GLY A 261 12.10 -4.57 14.09
C GLY A 261 12.09 -5.40 12.80
N PHE A 262 11.26 -6.44 12.76
CA PHE A 262 11.27 -7.39 11.65
C PHE A 262 10.53 -6.87 10.43
N ILE A 263 11.05 -7.21 9.24
CA ILE A 263 10.50 -6.85 7.94
C ILE A 263 9.87 -8.10 7.32
N ASP A 264 8.55 -8.09 7.19
CA ASP A 264 7.79 -9.13 6.53
C ASP A 264 7.76 -8.92 5.02
N MET A 265 8.61 -9.66 4.32
CA MET A 265 8.77 -9.57 2.88
C MET A 265 7.61 -10.18 2.08
N HIS A 266 6.69 -10.90 2.72
CA HIS A 266 5.48 -11.36 2.05
C HIS A 266 4.29 -11.43 3.00
N SER A 267 3.38 -10.46 2.91
CA SER A 267 2.19 -10.36 3.75
C SER A 267 0.91 -10.16 2.93
N HIS A 268 -0.21 -10.57 3.51
CA HIS A 268 -1.56 -10.26 3.07
C HIS A 268 -2.32 -9.52 4.17
N ALA A 269 -1.63 -8.69 4.95
CA ALA A 269 -2.25 -7.86 5.98
C ALA A 269 -3.35 -6.97 5.39
N GLU A 270 -4.47 -6.84 6.10
CA GLU A 270 -5.66 -6.12 5.65
C GLU A 270 -5.75 -4.74 6.32
N LEU A 271 -4.72 -3.91 6.12
CA LEU A 271 -4.52 -2.63 6.85
C LEU A 271 -5.64 -1.59 6.63
N GLU A 272 -6.45 -1.74 5.59
CA GLU A 272 -7.60 -0.88 5.27
C GLU A 272 -8.86 -1.23 6.07
N THR A 273 -8.85 -2.35 6.79
CA THR A 273 -9.99 -2.85 7.57
C THR A 273 -9.86 -2.48 9.04
N ASP A 274 -11.00 -2.34 9.74
CA ASP A 274 -10.98 -2.02 11.19
C ASP A 274 -10.32 -3.13 12.02
N HIS A 275 -10.41 -4.39 11.62
CA HIS A 275 -9.82 -5.53 12.35
C HIS A 275 -8.33 -5.77 12.04
N GLY A 276 -7.84 -5.31 10.88
CA GLY A 276 -6.47 -5.52 10.43
C GLY A 276 -5.57 -4.29 10.54
N ARG A 277 -6.13 -3.08 10.61
CA ARG A 277 -5.38 -1.81 10.60
C ARG A 277 -4.32 -1.71 11.70
N ASP A 278 -4.59 -2.25 12.88
CA ASP A 278 -3.64 -2.23 14.00
C ASP A 278 -2.59 -3.34 13.96
N ALA A 279 -2.71 -4.30 13.03
CA ALA A 279 -1.73 -5.34 12.74
C ALA A 279 -1.24 -6.12 13.97
N ARG A 280 -2.09 -6.31 15.00
CA ARG A 280 -1.68 -6.95 16.28
C ARG A 280 -0.97 -8.29 16.10
N ALA A 281 -1.48 -9.12 15.18
CA ALA A 281 -0.89 -10.44 14.92
C ALA A 281 0.57 -10.35 14.46
N PHE A 282 0.90 -9.30 13.70
CA PHE A 282 2.25 -9.02 13.21
C PHE A 282 3.12 -8.39 14.30
N LEU A 283 2.59 -7.39 15.02
CA LEU A 283 3.31 -6.70 16.11
C LEU A 283 3.77 -7.67 17.20
N HIS A 284 2.93 -8.61 17.62
CA HIS A 284 3.31 -9.58 18.66
C HIS A 284 4.45 -10.52 18.23
N GLN A 285 4.73 -10.64 16.94
CA GLN A 285 5.88 -11.37 16.41
C GLN A 285 7.17 -10.53 16.33
N GLY A 286 7.09 -9.22 16.60
CA GLY A 286 8.19 -8.27 16.44
C GLY A 286 8.27 -7.61 15.06
N ILE A 287 7.24 -7.78 14.22
CA ILE A 287 7.19 -7.21 12.87
C ILE A 287 6.86 -5.72 12.96
N THR A 288 7.68 -4.90 12.31
CA THR A 288 7.50 -3.44 12.23
C THR A 288 7.22 -2.95 10.82
N SER A 289 7.48 -3.78 9.80
CA SER A 289 7.24 -3.43 8.39
C SER A 289 6.67 -4.61 7.60
N VAL A 290 5.72 -4.36 6.70
CA VAL A 290 5.09 -5.39 5.84
C VAL A 290 5.11 -5.01 4.35
N ALA A 291 5.40 -5.99 3.50
CA ALA A 291 5.24 -5.93 2.05
C ALA A 291 3.83 -6.40 1.65
N LEU A 292 3.14 -5.61 0.83
CA LEU A 292 1.77 -5.87 0.35
C LEU A 292 1.68 -5.80 -1.18
N GLY A 293 0.51 -6.10 -1.73
CA GLY A 293 0.27 -6.08 -3.18
C GLY A 293 0.93 -7.24 -3.94
N LEU A 294 1.24 -8.33 -3.25
CA LEU A 294 1.99 -9.49 -3.74
C LEU A 294 1.08 -10.51 -4.44
N ASP A 295 1.66 -11.61 -4.94
CA ASP A 295 0.94 -12.66 -5.68
C ASP A 295 0.14 -12.11 -6.90
N GLY A 296 0.56 -10.95 -7.45
CA GLY A 296 -0.09 -10.27 -8.56
C GLY A 296 -1.35 -9.47 -8.18
N GLY A 297 -1.68 -9.32 -6.90
CA GLY A 297 -2.93 -8.70 -6.44
C GLY A 297 -2.93 -7.18 -6.22
N GLY A 298 -1.75 -6.54 -6.19
CA GLY A 298 -1.63 -5.10 -5.93
C GLY A 298 -2.30 -4.22 -6.97
N GLN A 299 -2.99 -3.17 -6.55
CA GLN A 299 -3.69 -2.26 -7.46
C GLN A 299 -2.73 -1.24 -8.09
N PRO A 300 -3.00 -0.73 -9.32
CA PRO A 300 -2.17 0.30 -9.94
C PRO A 300 -2.13 1.65 -9.20
N GLU A 301 -3.18 2.01 -8.47
CA GLU A 301 -3.33 3.30 -7.77
C GLU A 301 -2.53 3.38 -6.46
N VAL A 302 -1.22 3.08 -6.51
CA VAL A 302 -0.35 2.99 -5.33
C VAL A 302 -0.27 4.32 -4.58
N ALA A 303 -0.21 5.46 -5.26
CA ALA A 303 -0.19 6.77 -4.59
C ALA A 303 -1.43 7.00 -3.71
N GLU A 304 -2.60 6.56 -4.18
CA GLU A 304 -3.86 6.70 -3.45
C GLU A 304 -3.89 5.75 -2.26
N GLN A 305 -3.45 4.51 -2.43
CA GLN A 305 -3.36 3.53 -1.35
C GLN A 305 -2.42 4.02 -0.22
N LEU A 306 -1.22 4.51 -0.58
CA LEU A 306 -0.28 5.05 0.41
C LEU A 306 -0.84 6.28 1.13
N ALA A 307 -1.53 7.18 0.41
CA ALA A 307 -2.18 8.34 1.02
C ALA A 307 -3.32 7.93 1.97
N ALA A 308 -4.11 6.91 1.60
CA ALA A 308 -5.18 6.39 2.45
C ALA A 308 -4.62 5.79 3.74
N TRP A 309 -3.52 5.04 3.69
CA TRP A 309 -2.84 4.53 4.87
C TRP A 309 -2.32 5.66 5.77
N THR A 310 -1.75 6.73 5.19
CA THR A 310 -1.32 7.90 5.97
C THR A 310 -2.48 8.63 6.63
N GLU A 311 -3.60 8.83 5.92
CA GLU A 311 -4.78 9.53 6.45
C GLU A 311 -5.47 8.73 7.57
N GLN A 312 -5.59 7.43 7.39
CA GLN A 312 -6.31 6.57 8.33
C GLN A 312 -5.46 6.08 9.52
N GLY A 313 -4.13 6.14 9.39
CA GLY A 313 -3.14 5.52 10.30
C GLY A 313 -3.05 4.00 10.14
N ILE A 314 -1.87 3.42 10.33
CA ILE A 314 -1.65 1.96 10.29
C ILE A 314 -0.73 1.52 11.43
N GLY A 315 -0.86 0.28 11.91
CA GLY A 315 -0.12 -0.23 13.07
C GLY A 315 1.34 -0.55 12.79
N VAL A 316 1.67 -0.92 11.55
CA VAL A 316 3.02 -1.27 11.07
C VAL A 316 3.41 -0.39 9.90
N ASN A 317 4.70 -0.20 9.64
CA ASN A 317 5.13 0.37 8.37
C ASN A 317 4.68 -0.54 7.22
N ALA A 318 4.29 0.05 6.09
CA ALA A 318 3.78 -0.73 4.96
C ALA A 318 4.27 -0.17 3.63
N PHE A 319 4.60 -1.08 2.72
CA PHE A 319 4.90 -0.78 1.33
C PHE A 319 4.22 -1.78 0.41
N THR A 320 4.06 -1.42 -0.86
CA THR A 320 3.25 -2.20 -1.79
C THR A 320 3.88 -2.33 -3.18
N PHE A 321 3.50 -3.41 -3.86
CA PHE A 321 3.80 -3.69 -5.27
C PHE A 321 2.56 -3.44 -6.12
N VAL A 322 2.75 -3.13 -7.40
CA VAL A 322 1.66 -3.26 -8.38
C VAL A 322 1.59 -4.72 -8.81
N GLY A 323 0.38 -5.25 -8.93
CA GLY A 323 0.14 -6.63 -9.28
C GLY A 323 -0.12 -6.82 -10.76
N HIS A 324 0.66 -7.69 -11.41
CA HIS A 324 0.45 -8.10 -12.80
C HIS A 324 -0.99 -8.62 -13.02
N ASN A 325 -1.51 -9.44 -12.12
CA ASN A 325 -2.84 -10.03 -12.31
C ASN A 325 -3.94 -8.95 -12.22
N ALA A 326 -3.78 -7.93 -11.36
CA ALA A 326 -4.69 -6.78 -11.30
C ALA A 326 -4.62 -5.94 -12.58
N VAL A 327 -3.41 -5.62 -13.04
CA VAL A 327 -3.17 -4.88 -14.29
C VAL A 327 -3.78 -5.60 -15.49
N ARG A 328 -3.47 -6.90 -15.65
CA ARG A 328 -3.98 -7.74 -16.74
C ARG A 328 -5.49 -7.86 -16.70
N SER A 329 -6.08 -8.10 -15.52
CA SER A 329 -7.54 -8.22 -15.39
C SER A 329 -8.26 -6.93 -15.77
N ARG A 330 -7.68 -5.76 -15.48
CA ARG A 330 -8.29 -4.47 -15.81
C ARG A 330 -8.33 -4.21 -17.32
N VAL A 331 -7.32 -4.65 -18.06
CA VAL A 331 -7.23 -4.42 -19.51
C VAL A 331 -7.88 -5.55 -20.31
N MET A 332 -7.68 -6.80 -19.89
CA MET A 332 -8.02 -7.99 -20.69
C MET A 332 -8.99 -8.94 -20.00
N SER A 333 -9.46 -8.63 -18.78
CA SER A 333 -10.30 -9.53 -17.99
C SER A 333 -9.64 -10.91 -17.81
N PHE A 334 -10.37 -12.00 -18.08
CA PHE A 334 -9.90 -13.39 -17.93
C PHE A 334 -9.65 -14.05 -19.29
N ASP A 335 -9.23 -13.27 -20.29
CA ASP A 335 -8.90 -13.77 -21.61
C ASP A 335 -7.59 -14.57 -21.60
N ASP A 336 -7.65 -15.77 -22.18
CA ASP A 336 -6.51 -16.67 -22.39
C ASP A 336 -5.92 -16.46 -23.79
N ARG A 337 -5.17 -15.36 -23.92
CA ARG A 337 -4.43 -14.97 -25.12
C ARG A 337 -3.33 -13.96 -24.78
N PRO A 338 -2.29 -13.83 -25.60
CA PRO A 338 -1.37 -12.71 -25.49
C PRO A 338 -2.09 -11.35 -25.65
N PRO A 339 -1.63 -10.29 -24.96
CA PRO A 339 -2.10 -8.94 -25.20
C PRO A 339 -1.77 -8.51 -26.63
N THR A 340 -2.68 -7.74 -27.23
CA THR A 340 -2.34 -6.91 -28.39
C THR A 340 -1.34 -5.82 -28.00
N GLU A 341 -0.69 -5.20 -28.97
CA GLU A 341 0.26 -4.10 -28.72
C GLU A 341 -0.39 -2.93 -27.95
N GLU A 342 -1.65 -2.60 -28.29
CA GLU A 342 -2.42 -1.55 -27.58
C GLU A 342 -2.71 -1.94 -26.13
N GLU A 343 -3.16 -3.18 -25.88
CA GLU A 343 -3.42 -3.67 -24.52
C GLU A 343 -2.14 -3.73 -23.69
N LEU A 344 -1.02 -4.19 -24.27
CA LEU A 344 0.27 -4.19 -23.58
C LEU A 344 0.74 -2.77 -23.24
N GLY A 345 0.49 -1.80 -24.12
CA GLY A 345 0.71 -0.38 -23.87
C GLY A 345 -0.08 0.14 -22.68
N LEU A 346 -1.39 -0.16 -22.63
CA LEU A 346 -2.27 0.21 -21.51
C LEU A 346 -1.84 -0.44 -20.19
N MET A 347 -1.45 -1.72 -20.23
CA MET A 347 -0.89 -2.41 -19.06
C MET A 347 0.41 -1.74 -18.59
N GLY A 348 1.27 -1.33 -19.53
CA GLY A 348 2.49 -0.58 -19.24
C GLY A 348 2.22 0.77 -18.58
N ASP A 349 1.19 1.50 -19.02
CA ASP A 349 0.80 2.78 -18.41
C ASP A 349 0.30 2.61 -16.97
N LEU A 350 -0.40 1.52 -16.66
CA LEU A 350 -0.81 1.19 -15.28
C LEU A 350 0.39 0.84 -14.39
N VAL A 351 1.38 0.12 -14.93
CA VAL A 351 2.63 -0.15 -14.20
C VAL A 351 3.38 1.16 -13.95
N ARG A 352 3.48 2.04 -14.95
CA ARG A 352 4.12 3.36 -14.80
C ARG A 352 3.42 4.22 -13.74
N LEU A 353 2.09 4.28 -13.76
CA LEU A 353 1.29 4.98 -12.75
C LEU A 353 1.64 4.51 -11.33
N ALA A 354 1.73 3.21 -11.11
CA ALA A 354 2.06 2.65 -9.81
C ALA A 354 3.50 2.96 -9.40
N MET A 355 4.46 2.83 -10.33
CA MET A 355 5.87 3.09 -10.08
C MET A 355 6.15 4.57 -9.76
N GLU A 356 5.44 5.49 -10.41
CA GLU A 356 5.42 6.93 -10.07
C GLU A 356 4.75 7.19 -8.73
N GLY A 357 3.72 6.41 -8.39
CA GLY A 357 3.04 6.47 -7.10
C GLY A 357 3.86 5.95 -5.92
N GLY A 358 4.99 5.27 -6.19
CA GLY A 358 5.93 4.81 -5.18
C GLY A 358 5.97 3.30 -4.97
N ALA A 359 5.40 2.50 -5.88
CA ALA A 359 5.46 1.04 -5.84
C ALA A 359 6.91 0.52 -5.82
N TYR A 360 7.15 -0.57 -5.10
CA TYR A 360 8.48 -1.20 -5.05
C TYR A 360 8.84 -1.97 -6.33
N GLY A 361 7.85 -2.27 -7.14
CA GLY A 361 8.02 -2.98 -8.40
C GLY A 361 6.73 -3.70 -8.80
N LEU A 362 6.88 -4.74 -9.61
CA LEU A 362 5.79 -5.54 -10.14
C LEU A 362 5.77 -6.90 -9.41
N SER A 363 4.63 -7.27 -8.83
CA SER A 363 4.38 -8.63 -8.34
C SER A 363 3.61 -9.44 -9.39
N SER A 364 3.79 -10.76 -9.40
CA SER A 364 2.99 -11.66 -10.25
C SER A 364 2.41 -12.84 -9.49
N GLY A 365 1.24 -13.28 -9.96
CA GLY A 365 0.54 -14.45 -9.49
C GLY A 365 0.42 -15.46 -10.62
N LEU A 366 1.51 -16.04 -11.09
CA LEU A 366 1.50 -16.89 -12.29
C LEU A 366 0.85 -18.26 -12.05
N PHE A 367 0.76 -18.69 -10.79
CA PHE A 367 -0.09 -19.81 -10.38
C PHE A 367 -1.60 -19.46 -10.42
N TYR A 368 -1.94 -18.17 -10.31
CA TYR A 368 -3.31 -17.66 -10.25
C TYR A 368 -3.81 -17.15 -11.59
N LEU A 369 -5.13 -17.08 -11.74
CA LEU A 369 -5.76 -16.51 -12.93
C LEU A 369 -6.07 -15.02 -12.70
N PRO A 370 -5.92 -14.15 -13.72
CA PRO A 370 -5.54 -14.48 -15.10
C PRO A 370 -4.02 -14.57 -15.35
N GLY A 371 -3.17 -14.42 -14.34
CA GLY A 371 -1.71 -14.43 -14.50
C GLY A 371 -1.14 -15.68 -15.18
N ASN A 372 -1.74 -16.85 -14.93
CA ASN A 372 -1.34 -18.12 -15.52
C ASN A 372 -1.44 -18.15 -17.06
N TYR A 373 -2.29 -17.31 -17.65
CA TYR A 373 -2.45 -17.20 -19.11
C TYR A 373 -1.34 -16.36 -19.77
N ALA A 374 -0.60 -15.57 -18.99
CA ALA A 374 0.41 -14.68 -19.54
C ALA A 374 1.64 -15.46 -20.01
N GLU A 375 2.17 -15.07 -21.16
CA GLU A 375 3.45 -15.55 -21.67
C GLU A 375 4.62 -14.84 -20.97
N THR A 376 5.79 -15.49 -20.89
CA THR A 376 6.97 -14.90 -20.24
C THR A 376 7.37 -13.54 -20.84
N GLU A 377 7.19 -13.35 -22.15
CA GLU A 377 7.52 -12.09 -22.84
C GLU A 377 6.68 -10.90 -22.39
N GLU A 378 5.42 -11.13 -22.01
CA GLU A 378 4.54 -10.10 -21.44
C GLU A 378 5.12 -9.60 -20.10
N LEU A 379 5.53 -10.52 -19.23
CA LEU A 379 6.12 -10.19 -17.94
C LEU A 379 7.48 -9.49 -18.10
N ILE A 380 8.29 -9.91 -19.07
CA ILE A 380 9.55 -9.21 -19.40
C ILE A 380 9.26 -7.78 -19.86
N ALA A 381 8.29 -7.58 -20.75
CA ALA A 381 7.93 -6.25 -21.25
C ALA A 381 7.46 -5.31 -20.12
N LEU A 382 6.59 -5.78 -19.23
CA LEU A 382 6.11 -4.98 -18.10
C LEU A 382 7.19 -4.74 -17.05
N ASN A 383 8.05 -5.73 -16.76
CA ASN A 383 9.17 -5.53 -15.84
C ASN A 383 10.23 -4.57 -16.41
N ARG A 384 10.42 -4.48 -17.74
CA ARG A 384 11.29 -3.45 -18.34
C ARG A 384 10.80 -2.05 -18.02
N ILE A 385 9.48 -1.83 -17.99
CA ILE A 385 8.89 -0.55 -17.58
C ILE A 385 9.15 -0.30 -16.10
N ALA A 386 8.96 -1.32 -15.24
CA ALA A 386 9.30 -1.20 -13.83
C ALA A 386 10.79 -0.88 -13.62
N ALA A 387 11.68 -1.49 -14.40
CA ALA A 387 13.13 -1.29 -14.35
C ALA A 387 13.59 0.12 -14.74
N GLU A 388 12.74 0.94 -15.39
CA GLU A 388 13.01 2.38 -15.59
C GLU A 388 13.20 3.11 -14.25
N TYR A 389 12.73 2.52 -13.16
CA TYR A 389 12.82 3.06 -11.82
C TYR A 389 13.89 2.33 -10.99
N PRO A 390 14.91 3.04 -10.48
CA PRO A 390 16.00 2.42 -9.74
C PRO A 390 15.53 1.58 -8.56
N GLY A 391 16.11 0.38 -8.45
CA GLY A 391 15.81 -0.57 -7.37
C GLY A 391 14.47 -1.29 -7.51
N ALA A 392 13.82 -1.26 -8.68
CA ALA A 392 12.60 -2.01 -8.91
C ALA A 392 12.78 -3.52 -8.74
N ILE A 393 11.80 -4.15 -8.11
CA ILE A 393 11.80 -5.58 -7.77
C ILE A 393 10.66 -6.28 -8.53
N TYR A 394 10.98 -7.39 -9.17
CA TYR A 394 10.01 -8.39 -9.61
C TYR A 394 9.78 -9.41 -8.50
N ASP A 395 8.60 -9.36 -7.88
CA ASP A 395 8.15 -10.37 -6.91
C ASP A 395 7.27 -11.40 -7.62
N THR A 396 7.49 -12.69 -7.40
CA THR A 396 6.76 -13.74 -8.11
C THR A 396 6.25 -14.81 -7.17
N HIS A 397 4.94 -15.05 -7.25
CA HIS A 397 4.37 -16.37 -7.06
C HIS A 397 4.49 -17.13 -8.37
N ASP A 398 5.45 -18.04 -8.41
CA ASP A 398 5.88 -18.74 -9.60
C ASP A 398 4.74 -19.50 -10.28
N ARG A 399 4.88 -19.75 -11.58
CA ARG A 399 3.81 -20.39 -12.37
C ARG A 399 3.40 -21.76 -11.82
N ASP A 400 4.36 -22.50 -11.31
CA ASP A 400 4.18 -23.84 -10.80
C ASP A 400 5.29 -24.21 -9.79
N LEU A 401 4.96 -24.20 -8.50
CA LEU A 401 5.85 -24.66 -7.44
C LEU A 401 5.94 -26.20 -7.38
N GLY A 402 5.41 -26.92 -8.37
CA GLY A 402 5.27 -28.36 -8.41
C GLY A 402 3.85 -28.88 -8.19
N ALA A 403 2.85 -28.00 -8.11
CA ALA A 403 1.45 -28.40 -7.90
C ALA A 403 0.44 -27.70 -8.81
N ALA A 404 0.87 -27.03 -9.87
CA ALA A 404 -0.01 -26.50 -10.91
C ALA A 404 -0.45 -27.58 -11.90
N TYR A 405 -1.52 -27.31 -12.64
CA TYR A 405 -2.05 -28.21 -13.67
C TYR A 405 -2.55 -27.45 -14.91
N PRO A 406 -2.16 -27.86 -16.13
CA PRO A 406 -1.12 -28.87 -16.42
C PRO A 406 0.25 -28.44 -15.88
N PRO A 407 1.15 -29.38 -15.55
CA PRO A 407 2.39 -29.03 -14.86
C PRO A 407 3.35 -28.26 -15.77
N PHE A 408 3.73 -27.06 -15.33
CA PHE A 408 4.87 -26.34 -15.89
C PHE A 408 6.18 -26.79 -15.21
N GLY A 409 6.11 -27.11 -13.91
CA GLY A 409 7.17 -27.72 -13.11
C GLY A 409 8.02 -26.73 -12.32
N TYR A 410 8.26 -27.10 -11.05
CA TYR A 410 9.04 -26.35 -10.06
C TYR A 410 10.31 -25.68 -10.60
N LEU A 411 11.23 -26.45 -11.20
CA LEU A 411 12.51 -25.90 -11.66
C LEU A 411 12.36 -24.94 -12.84
N ARG A 412 11.46 -25.24 -13.78
CA ARG A 412 11.22 -24.36 -14.93
C ARG A 412 10.58 -23.04 -14.51
N SER A 413 9.74 -23.06 -13.48
CA SER A 413 9.18 -21.85 -12.89
C SER A 413 10.23 -20.95 -12.27
N ILE A 414 11.26 -21.53 -11.64
CA ILE A 414 12.41 -20.78 -11.13
C ILE A 414 13.22 -20.18 -12.27
N GLU A 415 13.51 -20.98 -13.31
CA GLU A 415 14.19 -20.49 -14.51
C GLU A 415 13.42 -19.35 -15.19
N GLU A 416 12.09 -19.45 -15.26
CA GLU A 416 11.21 -18.40 -15.79
C GLU A 416 11.33 -17.10 -14.97
N GLY A 417 11.21 -17.16 -13.63
CA GLY A 417 11.31 -15.98 -12.78
C GLY A 417 12.68 -15.30 -12.86
N ILE A 418 13.76 -16.09 -12.90
CA ILE A 418 15.13 -15.58 -13.08
C ILE A 418 15.26 -14.91 -14.45
N ARG A 419 14.78 -15.55 -15.52
CA ARG A 419 14.82 -15.01 -16.88
C ARG A 419 14.09 -13.68 -16.97
N ILE A 420 12.91 -13.56 -16.36
CA ILE A 420 12.13 -12.31 -16.35
C ILE A 420 12.95 -11.17 -15.74
N GLY A 421 13.50 -11.37 -14.56
CA GLY A 421 14.30 -10.32 -13.89
C GLY A 421 15.59 -9.99 -14.64
N GLU A 422 16.31 -11.01 -15.09
CA GLU A 422 17.59 -10.89 -15.80
C GLU A 422 17.42 -10.15 -17.14
N GLU A 423 16.39 -10.46 -17.93
CA GLU A 423 16.14 -9.79 -19.21
C GLU A 423 15.47 -8.40 -19.09
N ALA A 424 14.80 -8.14 -17.96
CA ALA A 424 14.16 -6.86 -17.69
C ALA A 424 15.06 -5.86 -16.97
N GLY A 425 16.07 -6.32 -16.22
CA GLY A 425 16.91 -5.49 -15.37
C GLY A 425 16.29 -5.16 -14.01
N THR A 426 15.42 -6.04 -13.49
CA THR A 426 14.85 -5.92 -12.14
C THR A 426 15.53 -6.91 -11.18
N LYS A 427 15.49 -6.60 -9.89
CA LYS A 427 15.79 -7.62 -8.86
C LYS A 427 14.66 -8.65 -8.84
N VAL A 428 14.90 -9.86 -8.31
CA VAL A 428 13.89 -10.92 -8.24
C VAL A 428 13.69 -11.44 -6.83
N ILE A 429 12.44 -11.52 -6.38
CA ILE A 429 12.03 -12.23 -5.17
C ILE A 429 11.12 -13.38 -5.57
N PHE A 430 11.48 -14.59 -5.16
CA PHE A 430 10.57 -15.72 -5.16
C PHE A 430 9.75 -15.73 -3.86
N SER A 431 8.47 -15.39 -3.97
CA SER A 431 7.52 -15.40 -2.86
C SER A 431 7.29 -16.81 -2.34
N HIS A 432 7.16 -16.97 -1.02
CA HIS A 432 6.90 -18.24 -0.31
C HIS A 432 7.64 -19.47 -0.89
N PHE A 433 8.90 -19.26 -1.34
CA PHE A 433 9.68 -20.19 -2.13
C PHE A 433 9.84 -21.55 -1.45
N ASN A 434 9.19 -22.59 -1.97
CA ASN A 434 9.37 -23.99 -1.56
C ASN A 434 8.68 -24.92 -2.58
N ALA A 435 9.16 -26.15 -2.71
CA ALA A 435 8.62 -27.13 -3.66
C ALA A 435 7.39 -27.84 -3.10
N GLN A 436 6.29 -27.87 -3.86
CA GLN A 436 4.99 -28.37 -3.45
C GLN A 436 4.73 -29.82 -3.88
N GLY A 437 4.07 -30.59 -3.00
CA GLY A 437 3.61 -31.95 -3.23
C GLY A 437 4.64 -33.03 -2.88
N ALA A 438 4.16 -34.22 -2.49
CA ALA A 438 5.01 -35.31 -2.03
C ALA A 438 6.08 -35.78 -3.03
N HIS A 439 5.84 -35.56 -4.33
CA HIS A 439 6.80 -35.87 -5.38
C HIS A 439 7.98 -34.88 -5.44
N ASN A 440 7.92 -33.77 -4.68
CA ASN A 440 8.98 -32.78 -4.56
C ASN A 440 9.67 -32.71 -3.20
N TYR A 441 9.33 -33.63 -2.29
CA TYR A 441 9.98 -33.66 -0.99
C TYR A 441 11.48 -33.92 -1.12
N GLY A 442 12.28 -33.16 -0.39
CA GLY A 442 13.75 -33.24 -0.44
C GLY A 442 14.41 -32.53 -1.63
N ARG A 443 13.63 -31.87 -2.51
CA ARG A 443 14.15 -31.25 -3.75
C ARG A 443 14.49 -29.77 -3.63
N ALA A 444 14.36 -29.15 -2.45
CA ALA A 444 14.72 -27.74 -2.25
C ALA A 444 16.16 -27.38 -2.72
N PRO A 445 17.20 -28.23 -2.55
CA PRO A 445 18.53 -27.95 -3.09
C PRO A 445 18.58 -27.76 -4.61
N GLU A 446 17.71 -28.43 -5.37
CA GLU A 446 17.70 -28.31 -6.82
C GLU A 446 17.29 -26.90 -7.27
N GLY A 447 16.27 -26.33 -6.62
CA GLY A 447 15.83 -24.95 -6.87
C GLY A 447 16.82 -23.93 -6.32
N ALA A 448 17.35 -24.15 -5.10
CA ALA A 448 18.35 -23.27 -4.50
C ALA A 448 19.60 -23.12 -5.40
N ARG A 449 20.06 -24.23 -6.01
CA ARG A 449 21.18 -24.21 -6.96
C ARG A 449 20.93 -23.30 -8.17
N LEU A 450 19.70 -23.20 -8.66
CA LEU A 450 19.36 -22.30 -9.78
C LEU A 450 19.47 -20.82 -9.36
N ILE A 451 19.01 -20.51 -8.16
CA ILE A 451 19.13 -19.16 -7.56
C ILE A 451 20.61 -18.82 -7.36
N GLU A 452 21.40 -19.71 -6.78
CA GLU A 452 22.84 -19.52 -6.57
C GLU A 452 23.59 -19.31 -7.89
N GLN A 453 23.29 -20.10 -8.92
CA GLN A 453 23.86 -19.93 -10.26
C GLN A 453 23.48 -18.61 -10.92
N ALA A 454 22.31 -18.05 -10.60
CA ALA A 454 21.90 -16.71 -11.06
C ALA A 454 22.65 -15.60 -10.34
N ARG A 455 22.84 -15.75 -9.03
CA ARG A 455 23.64 -14.83 -8.21
C ARG A 455 25.11 -14.81 -8.65
N GLU A 456 25.70 -15.97 -8.94
CA GLU A 456 27.09 -16.09 -9.44
C GLU A 456 27.34 -15.32 -10.74
N ARG A 457 26.33 -15.18 -11.60
CA ARG A 457 26.42 -14.40 -12.86
C ARG A 457 25.91 -12.96 -12.73
N GLY A 458 25.58 -12.52 -11.52
CA GLY A 458 25.25 -11.12 -11.21
C GLY A 458 23.76 -10.77 -11.17
N VAL A 459 22.86 -11.76 -11.25
CA VAL A 459 21.42 -11.51 -11.07
C VAL A 459 21.14 -11.27 -9.58
N GLU A 460 20.52 -10.13 -9.25
CA GLU A 460 20.05 -9.83 -7.90
C GLU A 460 18.77 -10.61 -7.60
N VAL A 461 18.91 -11.86 -7.13
CA VAL A 461 17.78 -12.75 -6.81
C VAL A 461 17.84 -13.25 -5.37
N ALA A 462 16.67 -13.30 -4.73
CA ALA A 462 16.44 -13.81 -3.39
C ALA A 462 15.11 -14.57 -3.31
N GLY A 463 14.81 -15.14 -2.14
CA GLY A 463 13.52 -15.75 -1.84
C GLY A 463 12.99 -15.28 -0.48
N ALA A 464 11.69 -15.45 -0.26
CA ALA A 464 11.07 -15.30 1.05
C ALA A 464 10.28 -16.57 1.38
N HIS A 465 10.41 -17.10 2.60
CA HIS A 465 9.68 -18.32 3.00
C HIS A 465 9.24 -18.28 4.46
N HIS A 466 8.13 -18.98 4.76
CA HIS A 466 7.58 -19.17 6.09
C HIS A 466 7.89 -20.58 6.63
N SER A 467 8.07 -20.74 7.94
CA SER A 467 8.53 -22.00 8.55
C SER A 467 7.43 -23.07 8.77
N TYR A 468 6.37 -23.08 7.95
CA TYR A 468 5.26 -24.03 8.04
C TYR A 468 5.22 -24.99 6.85
N THR A 469 4.69 -26.20 7.09
CA THR A 469 4.53 -27.24 6.06
C THR A 469 3.18 -27.19 5.33
N ALA A 470 2.20 -26.50 5.91
CA ALA A 470 0.93 -26.21 5.25
C ALA A 470 1.00 -24.90 4.46
N THR A 471 0.13 -24.79 3.46
CA THR A 471 -0.07 -23.56 2.66
C THR A 471 -1.50 -23.08 2.79
N GLN A 472 -1.76 -21.82 2.47
CA GLN A 472 -3.12 -21.29 2.33
C GLN A 472 -3.29 -20.63 0.96
N SER A 473 -4.44 -20.87 0.32
CA SER A 473 -4.83 -20.23 -0.93
C SER A 473 -6.36 -20.28 -1.11
N ASN A 474 -6.83 -20.59 -2.32
CA ASN A 474 -8.25 -20.71 -2.66
C ASN A 474 -8.56 -22.06 -3.35
N LEU A 475 -9.80 -22.53 -3.18
CA LEU A 475 -10.24 -23.84 -3.64
C LEU A 475 -10.09 -23.99 -5.16
N ARG A 476 -10.48 -22.96 -5.92
CA ARG A 476 -10.44 -22.99 -7.39
C ARG A 476 -9.03 -23.27 -7.90
N SER A 477 -8.02 -22.52 -7.44
CA SER A 477 -6.63 -22.71 -7.86
C SER A 477 -6.05 -24.07 -7.46
N TYR A 478 -6.62 -24.73 -6.46
CA TYR A 478 -6.18 -26.07 -6.03
C TYR A 478 -6.87 -27.22 -6.75
N THR A 479 -8.01 -26.97 -7.41
CA THR A 479 -8.90 -28.05 -7.83
C THR A 479 -9.49 -27.91 -9.22
N ILE A 480 -9.40 -26.73 -9.85
CA ILE A 480 -9.97 -26.47 -11.16
C ILE A 480 -8.86 -26.15 -12.16
N PRO A 481 -8.82 -26.83 -13.32
CA PRO A 481 -7.83 -26.54 -14.35
C PRO A 481 -8.07 -25.17 -14.97
N SER A 482 -7.00 -24.47 -15.36
CA SER A 482 -7.06 -23.08 -15.82
C SER A 482 -8.01 -22.87 -17.01
N TRP A 483 -8.01 -23.77 -18.01
CA TRP A 483 -8.90 -23.70 -19.18
C TRP A 483 -10.39 -23.65 -18.83
N ALA A 484 -10.79 -24.27 -17.71
CA ALA A 484 -12.19 -24.29 -17.29
C ALA A 484 -12.66 -22.93 -16.77
N VAL A 485 -11.76 -22.00 -16.47
CA VAL A 485 -12.04 -20.69 -15.89
C VAL A 485 -11.81 -19.55 -16.91
N VAL A 486 -11.46 -19.87 -18.16
CA VAL A 486 -11.33 -18.87 -19.23
C VAL A 486 -12.67 -18.15 -19.42
N GLY A 487 -12.65 -16.81 -19.43
CA GLY A 487 -13.88 -16.00 -19.44
C GLY A 487 -14.51 -15.79 -18.05
N GLY A 488 -13.88 -16.28 -16.97
CA GLY A 488 -14.24 -15.98 -15.59
C GLY A 488 -15.22 -16.97 -14.95
N HIS A 489 -15.79 -16.55 -13.82
CA HIS A 489 -16.58 -17.39 -12.93
C HIS A 489 -17.85 -17.97 -13.60
N ASP A 490 -18.62 -17.12 -14.27
CA ASP A 490 -19.88 -17.55 -14.89
C ASP A 490 -19.65 -18.58 -16.00
N GLU A 491 -18.58 -18.42 -16.77
CA GLU A 491 -18.23 -19.36 -17.83
C GLU A 491 -17.76 -20.70 -17.25
N MET A 492 -17.01 -20.68 -16.13
CA MET A 492 -16.69 -21.89 -15.38
C MET A 492 -17.97 -22.63 -14.94
N LEU A 493 -18.97 -21.90 -14.43
CA LEU A 493 -20.25 -22.52 -14.04
C LEU A 493 -20.98 -23.13 -15.26
N ARG A 494 -20.99 -22.46 -16.41
CA ARG A 494 -21.56 -23.02 -17.65
C ARG A 494 -20.85 -24.31 -18.05
N ARG A 495 -19.52 -24.38 -17.91
CA ARG A 495 -18.75 -25.61 -18.19
C ARG A 495 -19.02 -26.74 -17.20
N PHE A 496 -19.42 -26.44 -15.96
CA PHE A 496 -19.88 -27.46 -15.02
C PHE A 496 -21.21 -28.09 -15.46
N ASP A 497 -22.02 -27.39 -16.26
CA ASP A 497 -23.34 -27.83 -16.71
C ASP A 497 -23.31 -28.55 -18.08
N HIS A 498 -22.15 -28.66 -18.73
CA HIS A 498 -22.00 -29.33 -20.02
C HIS A 498 -21.29 -30.69 -19.86
N PRO A 499 -21.88 -31.82 -20.32
CA PRO A 499 -21.37 -33.17 -20.05
C PRO A 499 -19.91 -33.41 -20.44
N ASP A 500 -19.51 -32.96 -21.64
CA ASP A 500 -18.16 -33.21 -22.17
C ASP A 500 -17.08 -32.46 -21.39
N THR A 501 -17.34 -31.21 -21.00
CA THR A 501 -16.41 -30.43 -20.19
C THR A 501 -16.41 -30.90 -18.74
N LEU A 502 -17.57 -31.29 -18.21
CA LEU A 502 -17.71 -31.78 -16.85
C LEU A 502 -16.88 -33.05 -16.62
N ALA A 503 -16.96 -34.03 -17.51
CA ALA A 503 -16.19 -35.28 -17.37
C ALA A 503 -14.68 -35.01 -17.33
N GLU A 504 -14.20 -34.08 -18.16
CA GLU A 504 -12.80 -33.69 -18.21
C GLU A 504 -12.37 -32.87 -16.98
N ILE A 505 -13.19 -31.91 -16.54
CA ILE A 505 -12.97 -31.16 -15.31
C ILE A 505 -12.85 -32.12 -14.12
N ASP A 506 -13.76 -33.08 -13.99
CA ASP A 506 -13.76 -34.02 -12.87
C ASP A 506 -12.54 -34.92 -12.85
N ARG A 507 -12.11 -35.38 -14.02
CA ARG A 507 -10.87 -36.13 -14.18
C ARG A 507 -9.67 -35.31 -13.71
N GLN A 508 -9.54 -34.07 -14.19
CA GLN A 508 -8.42 -33.19 -13.86
C GLN A 508 -8.47 -32.71 -12.38
N THR A 509 -9.65 -32.48 -11.82
CA THR A 509 -9.81 -32.17 -10.39
C THR A 509 -9.27 -33.30 -9.51
N ARG A 510 -9.51 -34.58 -9.87
CA ARG A 510 -8.92 -35.71 -9.13
C ARG A 510 -7.40 -35.71 -9.19
N GLU A 511 -6.82 -35.40 -10.35
CA GLU A 511 -5.36 -35.33 -10.53
C GLU A 511 -4.75 -34.19 -9.71
N MET A 512 -5.37 -33.00 -9.74
CA MET A 512 -4.96 -31.85 -8.94
C MET A 512 -5.05 -32.11 -7.43
N LEU A 513 -6.08 -32.83 -6.98
CA LEU A 513 -6.23 -33.27 -5.60
C LEU A 513 -5.18 -34.33 -5.23
N ALA A 514 -4.86 -35.26 -6.12
CA ALA A 514 -3.86 -36.29 -5.86
C ALA A 514 -2.47 -35.70 -5.61
N ILE A 515 -2.08 -34.67 -6.37
CA ILE A 515 -0.81 -33.93 -6.16
C ILE A 515 -0.76 -33.30 -4.75
N ARG A 516 -1.93 -32.95 -4.21
CA ARG A 516 -2.13 -32.25 -2.93
C ARG A 516 -2.37 -33.18 -1.74
N GLY A 517 -2.21 -34.49 -1.90
CA GLY A 517 -2.46 -35.46 -0.82
C GLY A 517 -3.93 -35.88 -0.67
N GLY A 518 -4.80 -35.45 -1.58
CA GLY A 518 -6.22 -35.81 -1.61
C GLY A 518 -7.13 -34.79 -0.94
N ALA A 519 -8.44 -35.08 -0.95
CA ALA A 519 -9.47 -34.18 -0.44
C ALA A 519 -9.42 -33.97 1.09
N ASP A 520 -8.89 -34.95 1.84
CA ASP A 520 -8.75 -34.84 3.30
C ASP A 520 -7.61 -33.86 3.69
N SER A 521 -6.66 -33.58 2.80
CA SER A 521 -5.61 -32.58 3.04
C SER A 521 -6.08 -31.13 2.82
N ILE A 522 -7.22 -30.93 2.17
CA ILE A 522 -7.78 -29.60 1.86
C ILE A 522 -8.76 -29.20 2.97
N MET A 523 -8.33 -28.34 3.89
CA MET A 523 -9.17 -27.78 4.96
C MET A 523 -9.70 -26.39 4.57
N PHE A 524 -10.96 -26.11 4.83
CA PHE A 524 -11.54 -24.80 4.61
C PHE A 524 -11.18 -23.84 5.74
N VAL A 525 -10.57 -22.70 5.38
CA VAL A 525 -10.29 -21.55 6.28
C VAL A 525 -11.07 -20.32 5.80
N ASP A 526 -12.33 -20.56 5.45
CA ASP A 526 -13.21 -19.62 4.79
C ASP A 526 -14.08 -18.86 5.81
N ARG A 527 -14.65 -17.71 5.40
CA ARG A 527 -15.61 -16.96 6.22
C ARG A 527 -16.96 -17.66 6.41
N ARG A 528 -17.31 -18.61 5.54
CA ARG A 528 -18.57 -19.36 5.63
C ARG A 528 -18.49 -20.36 6.79
N GLU A 529 -19.33 -20.14 7.81
CA GLU A 529 -19.41 -20.97 9.02
C GLU A 529 -19.61 -22.45 8.71
N GLY A 530 -20.44 -22.80 7.72
CA GLY A 530 -20.68 -24.19 7.32
C GLY A 530 -19.49 -24.89 6.66
N LEU A 531 -18.43 -24.16 6.30
CA LEU A 531 -17.20 -24.70 5.73
C LEU A 531 -16.02 -24.63 6.71
N ASN A 532 -15.85 -23.53 7.44
CA ASN A 532 -14.65 -23.23 8.24
C ASN A 532 -14.28 -24.39 9.20
N GLY A 533 -13.03 -24.84 9.15
CA GLY A 533 -12.50 -25.93 9.98
C GLY A 533 -12.79 -27.35 9.47
N ARG A 534 -13.58 -27.49 8.40
CA ARG A 534 -13.89 -28.80 7.80
C ARG A 534 -12.96 -29.09 6.63
N THR A 535 -12.71 -30.36 6.34
CA THR A 535 -12.00 -30.77 5.12
C THR A 535 -12.96 -30.99 3.94
N LEU A 536 -12.45 -30.86 2.72
CA LEU A 536 -13.19 -31.22 1.50
C LEU A 536 -13.63 -32.69 1.52
N GLY A 537 -12.79 -33.59 2.05
CA GLY A 537 -13.14 -34.99 2.21
C GLY A 537 -14.31 -35.23 3.17
N GLU A 538 -14.36 -34.52 4.30
CA GLU A 538 -15.48 -34.58 5.24
C GLU A 538 -16.78 -34.08 4.61
N LEU A 539 -16.73 -32.96 3.90
CA LEU A 539 -17.89 -32.40 3.19
C LEU A 539 -18.41 -33.36 2.11
N ALA A 540 -17.52 -33.94 1.30
CA ALA A 540 -17.89 -34.92 0.29
C ALA A 540 -18.60 -36.14 0.90
N ARG A 541 -18.08 -36.67 2.02
CA ARG A 541 -18.70 -37.77 2.76
C ARG A 541 -20.07 -37.40 3.33
N GLU A 542 -20.19 -36.22 3.95
CA GLU A 542 -21.47 -35.74 4.49
C GLU A 542 -22.54 -35.60 3.40
N TRP A 543 -22.16 -35.07 2.25
CA TRP A 543 -23.08 -34.86 1.14
C TRP A 543 -23.38 -36.12 0.33
N GLY A 544 -22.69 -37.24 0.61
CA GLY A 544 -22.83 -38.49 -0.14
C GLY A 544 -22.36 -38.37 -1.60
N VAL A 545 -21.37 -37.54 -1.88
CA VAL A 545 -20.82 -37.28 -3.21
C VAL A 545 -19.31 -37.50 -3.25
N ASP A 546 -18.73 -37.50 -4.44
CA ASP A 546 -17.28 -37.53 -4.58
C ASP A 546 -16.65 -36.12 -4.47
N ALA A 547 -15.32 -36.08 -4.38
CA ALA A 547 -14.60 -34.83 -4.18
C ALA A 547 -14.80 -33.81 -5.33
N PRO A 548 -14.78 -34.19 -6.63
CA PRO A 548 -15.11 -33.25 -7.71
C PRO A 548 -16.49 -32.61 -7.56
N GLU A 549 -17.54 -33.39 -7.26
CA GLU A 549 -18.89 -32.84 -7.05
C GLU A 549 -18.94 -31.91 -5.83
N ALA A 550 -18.26 -32.26 -4.73
CA ALA A 550 -18.16 -31.37 -3.58
C ALA A 550 -17.46 -30.04 -3.93
N VAL A 551 -16.36 -30.09 -4.71
CA VAL A 551 -15.67 -28.90 -5.20
C VAL A 551 -16.62 -27.99 -5.98
N ARG A 552 -17.35 -28.55 -6.97
CA ARG A 552 -18.28 -27.77 -7.80
C ARG A 552 -19.39 -27.13 -6.97
N ARG A 553 -19.96 -27.85 -6.01
CA ARG A 553 -20.98 -27.30 -5.09
C ARG A 553 -20.46 -26.09 -4.33
N VAL A 554 -19.28 -26.21 -3.73
CA VAL A 554 -18.67 -25.07 -3.00
C VAL A 554 -18.40 -23.90 -3.94
N LEU A 555 -17.87 -24.18 -5.14
CA LEU A 555 -17.52 -23.14 -6.10
C LEU A 555 -18.72 -22.42 -6.70
N ARG A 556 -19.88 -23.07 -6.85
CA ARG A 556 -21.13 -22.40 -7.25
C ARG A 556 -21.53 -21.28 -6.28
N ASP A 557 -21.23 -21.44 -5.00
CA ASP A 557 -21.50 -20.45 -3.96
C ASP A 557 -20.35 -19.46 -3.74
N GLY A 558 -19.28 -19.56 -4.55
CA GLY A 558 -18.12 -18.69 -4.51
C GLY A 558 -16.83 -19.40 -4.12
N ASN A 559 -15.71 -18.80 -4.53
CA ASN A 559 -14.39 -19.37 -4.31
C ASN A 559 -13.98 -19.33 -2.83
N ALA A 560 -13.76 -20.50 -2.23
CA ALA A 560 -13.44 -20.62 -0.81
C ALA A 560 -11.94 -20.42 -0.53
N SER A 561 -11.60 -19.85 0.62
CA SER A 561 -10.22 -19.95 1.14
C SER A 561 -9.99 -21.33 1.75
N VAL A 562 -8.86 -21.94 1.40
CA VAL A 562 -8.47 -23.28 1.87
C VAL A 562 -7.02 -23.32 2.29
N MET A 563 -6.74 -24.15 3.28
CA MET A 563 -5.42 -24.59 3.68
C MET A 563 -5.15 -25.97 3.10
N ASN A 564 -3.91 -26.25 2.72
CA ASN A 564 -3.47 -27.58 2.32
C ASN A 564 -2.39 -28.10 3.28
N HIS A 565 -2.70 -29.17 4.01
CA HIS A 565 -1.79 -29.76 4.99
C HIS A 565 -0.72 -30.64 4.32
N GLY A 566 0.53 -30.42 4.71
CA GLY A 566 1.67 -31.19 4.23
C GLY A 566 1.97 -30.96 2.75
N LEU A 567 1.59 -29.80 2.20
CA LEU A 567 1.96 -29.50 0.81
C LEU A 567 3.46 -29.28 0.67
N TYR A 568 4.12 -28.74 1.70
CA TYR A 568 5.57 -28.74 1.84
C TYR A 568 6.02 -29.84 2.81
N ASP A 569 7.26 -30.31 2.67
CA ASP A 569 7.88 -31.15 3.69
C ASP A 569 8.76 -30.37 4.65
N ALA A 570 8.93 -30.95 5.84
CA ALA A 570 9.64 -30.36 6.95
C ALA A 570 11.16 -30.22 6.71
N TRP A 571 11.73 -31.04 5.83
CA TRP A 571 13.17 -31.00 5.52
C TRP A 571 13.47 -29.87 4.55
N ASN A 572 12.70 -29.72 3.47
CA ASN A 572 12.82 -28.59 2.55
C ASN A 572 12.66 -27.26 3.32
N THR A 573 11.65 -27.14 4.18
CA THR A 573 11.43 -25.93 5.00
C THR A 573 12.66 -25.58 5.87
N ARG A 574 13.27 -26.58 6.54
CA ARG A 574 14.47 -26.38 7.36
C ARG A 574 15.70 -26.01 6.53
N TYR A 575 15.90 -26.71 5.41
CA TYR A 575 16.99 -26.43 4.47
C TYR A 575 16.94 -24.98 3.98
N LEU A 576 15.77 -24.55 3.49
CA LEU A 576 15.55 -23.22 2.95
C LEU A 576 15.76 -22.13 4.01
N ALA A 577 15.35 -22.37 5.26
CA ALA A 577 15.51 -21.41 6.35
C ALA A 577 16.97 -21.02 6.62
N GLY A 578 17.95 -21.86 6.23
CA GLY A 578 19.38 -21.65 6.41
C GLY A 578 20.13 -21.03 5.22
N LEU A 579 19.45 -20.68 4.13
CA LEU A 579 20.08 -20.08 2.96
C LEU A 579 20.29 -18.57 3.15
N ASP A 580 21.47 -18.06 2.81
CA ASP A 580 21.90 -16.67 3.11
C ASP A 580 21.15 -15.57 2.33
N TRP A 581 20.43 -15.98 1.29
CA TRP A 581 19.54 -15.17 0.46
C TRP A 581 18.05 -15.44 0.74
N MET A 582 17.71 -16.29 1.69
CA MET A 582 16.34 -16.58 2.08
C MET A 582 15.88 -15.66 3.21
N MET A 583 14.97 -14.75 2.87
CA MET A 583 14.28 -13.88 3.82
C MET A 583 13.13 -14.62 4.50
N THR A 584 12.70 -14.10 5.64
CA THR A 584 11.52 -14.62 6.36
C THR A 584 10.27 -13.86 5.92
N CYS A 585 9.15 -14.57 5.80
CA CYS A 585 7.84 -13.95 5.62
C CYS A 585 6.75 -14.67 6.41
N THR A 586 5.59 -14.03 6.54
CA THR A 586 4.40 -14.69 7.10
C THR A 586 3.57 -15.42 6.04
N ASP A 587 3.43 -14.82 4.85
CA ASP A 587 2.32 -15.09 3.90
C ASP A 587 0.94 -15.04 4.61
N GLY A 588 0.89 -14.29 5.70
CA GLY A 588 -0.22 -14.23 6.64
C GLY A 588 -1.29 -13.27 6.16
N ARG A 589 -2.55 -13.68 6.30
CA ARG A 589 -3.71 -12.81 6.13
C ARG A 589 -4.37 -12.59 7.48
N ASP A 590 -4.71 -11.34 7.80
CA ASP A 590 -5.54 -11.03 8.96
C ASP A 590 -6.86 -11.80 8.88
N PRO A 591 -7.20 -12.65 9.87
CA PRO A 591 -8.51 -13.25 9.89
C PRO A 591 -9.54 -12.19 10.29
N GLY A 592 -10.51 -11.95 9.42
CA GLY A 592 -11.74 -11.25 9.81
C GLY A 592 -12.38 -11.92 11.04
N PRO A 593 -13.15 -11.17 11.85
CA PRO A 593 -13.74 -11.68 13.09
C PRO A 593 -14.57 -12.96 12.88
N GLU A 594 -15.16 -13.13 11.70
CA GLU A 594 -15.96 -14.28 11.29
C GLU A 594 -15.16 -15.56 11.01
N ARG A 595 -13.84 -15.48 10.84
CA ARG A 595 -12.98 -16.64 10.58
C ARG A 595 -12.43 -17.19 11.90
N ALA A 596 -13.06 -18.25 12.40
CA ALA A 596 -12.60 -18.95 13.61
C ALA A 596 -11.26 -19.67 13.36
N ILE A 597 -11.19 -20.46 12.27
CA ILE A 597 -9.97 -21.13 11.81
C ILE A 597 -9.34 -20.33 10.67
N THR A 598 -8.03 -20.12 10.77
CA THR A 598 -7.14 -19.49 9.78
C THR A 598 -5.79 -20.22 9.79
N HIS A 599 -4.87 -19.88 8.90
CA HIS A 599 -3.51 -20.41 9.00
C HIS A 599 -2.73 -19.74 10.14
N PRO A 600 -2.06 -20.50 11.03
CA PRO A 600 -1.28 -19.94 12.14
C PRO A 600 -0.10 -19.06 11.74
N ARG A 601 0.24 -19.00 10.43
CA ARG A 601 1.42 -18.29 9.92
C ARG A 601 1.29 -16.78 10.06
N ALA A 602 0.06 -16.25 10.07
CA ALA A 602 -0.21 -14.84 10.34
C ALA A 602 0.12 -14.43 11.78
N PHE A 603 0.24 -15.40 12.70
CA PHE A 603 0.37 -15.14 14.14
C PHE A 603 1.72 -15.57 14.72
N GLY A 604 2.53 -16.36 14.01
CA GLY A 604 3.75 -16.92 14.61
C GLY A 604 4.89 -17.29 13.66
N SER A 605 4.92 -16.87 12.40
CA SER A 605 6.00 -17.26 11.47
C SER A 605 7.40 -16.83 11.91
N PHE A 606 7.55 -15.58 12.36
CA PHE A 606 8.86 -15.05 12.78
C PHE A 606 9.29 -15.66 14.11
N THR A 607 8.36 -15.71 15.06
CA THR A 607 8.55 -16.33 16.38
C THR A 607 8.90 -17.81 16.26
N LYS A 608 8.23 -18.56 15.37
CA LYS A 608 8.54 -19.97 15.09
C LYS A 608 9.96 -20.16 14.58
N LYS A 609 10.43 -19.31 13.66
CA LYS A 609 11.82 -19.38 13.17
C LYS A 609 12.82 -19.14 14.29
N LEU A 610 12.59 -18.15 15.15
CA LEU A 610 13.46 -17.85 16.28
C LEU A 610 13.43 -18.99 17.32
N ARG A 611 12.24 -19.42 17.73
CA ARG A 611 12.07 -20.40 18.79
C ARG A 611 12.44 -21.82 18.34
N GLU A 612 11.73 -22.36 17.37
CA GLU A 612 11.91 -23.75 16.94
C GLU A 612 13.23 -23.90 16.18
N LEU A 613 13.45 -23.12 15.12
CA LEU A 613 14.58 -23.38 14.22
C LEU A 613 15.92 -22.87 14.76
N ALA A 614 15.95 -21.76 15.51
CA ALA A 614 17.20 -21.19 16.00
C ALA A 614 17.55 -21.62 17.43
N ILE A 615 16.60 -21.52 18.37
CA ILE A 615 16.86 -21.77 19.80
C ILE A 615 16.77 -23.27 20.14
N GLU A 616 15.70 -23.95 19.72
CA GLU A 616 15.45 -25.35 20.12
C GLU A 616 16.20 -26.36 19.26
N GLU A 617 16.12 -26.23 17.94
CA GLU A 617 16.72 -27.19 17.01
C GLU A 617 18.14 -26.83 16.58
N GLY A 618 18.51 -25.54 16.62
CA GLY A 618 19.80 -25.05 16.14
C GLY A 618 20.03 -25.29 14.64
N VAL A 619 18.96 -25.35 13.83
CA VAL A 619 19.03 -25.44 12.36
C VAL A 619 19.70 -24.19 11.78
N VAL A 620 19.47 -23.04 12.39
CA VAL A 620 20.13 -21.76 12.06
C VAL A 620 20.66 -21.09 13.31
N ALA A 621 21.76 -20.35 13.20
CA ALA A 621 22.24 -19.53 14.30
C ALA A 621 21.28 -18.36 14.58
N LEU A 622 21.07 -18.00 15.85
CA LEU A 622 20.18 -16.91 16.23
C LEU A 622 20.52 -15.56 15.57
N PRO A 623 21.80 -15.10 15.52
CA PRO A 623 22.14 -13.88 14.77
C PRO A 623 21.76 -13.93 13.29
N PHE A 624 21.93 -15.10 12.66
CA PHE A 624 21.54 -15.30 11.28
C PHE A 624 20.02 -15.29 11.09
N ALA A 625 19.28 -15.91 12.02
CA ALA A 625 17.81 -15.85 12.00
C ALA A 625 17.35 -14.39 12.04
N VAL A 626 17.86 -13.57 12.98
CA VAL A 626 17.54 -12.13 13.06
C VAL A 626 17.93 -11.38 11.79
N ARG A 627 19.13 -11.62 11.24
CA ARG A 627 19.55 -11.01 9.96
C ARG A 627 18.57 -11.31 8.83
N SER A 628 18.09 -12.55 8.71
CA SER A 628 17.19 -12.99 7.64
C SER A 628 15.80 -12.32 7.68
N MET A 629 15.45 -11.67 8.79
CA MET A 629 14.21 -10.93 9.00
C MET A 629 14.42 -9.42 9.19
N THR A 630 15.65 -8.92 9.06
CA THR A 630 16.02 -7.51 9.28
C THR A 630 16.98 -7.01 8.20
N GLY A 631 18.28 -7.04 8.45
CA GLY A 631 19.31 -6.47 7.58
C GLY A 631 19.30 -7.06 6.18
N LEU A 632 19.09 -8.36 6.01
CA LEU A 632 18.99 -8.98 4.68
C LEU A 632 17.82 -8.41 3.87
N ALA A 633 16.66 -8.23 4.50
CA ALA A 633 15.48 -7.65 3.86
C ALA A 633 15.70 -6.18 3.51
N ALA A 634 16.25 -5.40 4.45
CA ALA A 634 16.59 -4.00 4.22
C ALA A 634 17.62 -3.81 3.09
N ASP A 635 18.68 -4.63 3.05
CA ASP A 635 19.69 -4.62 1.99
C ASP A 635 19.04 -4.88 0.62
N PHE A 636 18.17 -5.89 0.53
CA PHE A 636 17.51 -6.25 -0.72
C PHE A 636 16.58 -5.13 -1.22
N LEU A 637 15.82 -4.52 -0.31
CA LEU A 637 14.95 -3.37 -0.55
C LEU A 637 15.71 -2.06 -0.84
N GLY A 638 17.02 -2.02 -0.58
CA GLY A 638 17.84 -0.81 -0.72
C GLY A 638 17.60 0.23 0.38
N TRP A 639 17.14 -0.19 1.56
CA TRP A 639 16.95 0.67 2.72
C TRP A 639 18.29 0.93 3.41
N ASN A 640 18.61 2.22 3.60
CA ASN A 640 19.88 2.63 4.21
C ASN A 640 19.73 3.10 5.67
N ASP A 641 18.50 3.17 6.17
CA ASP A 641 18.20 3.74 7.49
C ASP A 641 17.17 2.92 8.29
N ARG A 642 16.97 1.64 7.93
CA ARG A 642 16.13 0.64 8.62
C ARG A 642 16.81 -0.74 8.56
N GLY A 643 16.32 -1.69 9.38
CA GLY A 643 16.79 -3.08 9.39
C GLY A 643 18.11 -3.32 10.11
N TYR A 644 18.70 -2.29 10.70
CA TYR A 644 19.92 -2.38 11.51
C TYR A 644 19.83 -1.51 12.76
N LEU A 645 20.46 -1.94 13.86
CA LEU A 645 20.65 -1.11 15.05
C LEU A 645 21.89 -0.23 14.84
N ARG A 646 21.69 0.96 14.28
CA ARG A 646 22.75 1.94 14.01
C ARG A 646 22.27 3.35 14.33
N GLU A 647 23.18 4.19 14.82
CA GLU A 647 22.88 5.61 15.02
C GLU A 647 22.40 6.26 13.72
N GLY A 648 21.40 7.12 13.82
CA GLY A 648 20.72 7.77 12.70
C GLY A 648 19.67 6.91 11.98
N HIS A 649 19.60 5.59 12.22
CA HIS A 649 18.52 4.75 11.68
C HIS A 649 17.19 5.05 12.37
N TYR A 650 16.08 4.77 11.68
CA TYR A 650 14.76 4.78 12.32
C TYR A 650 14.74 3.80 13.50
N ALA A 651 14.10 4.21 14.58
CA ALA A 651 13.91 3.42 15.78
C ALA A 651 12.76 2.41 15.60
N ASP A 652 12.93 1.50 14.65
CA ASP A 652 12.16 0.26 14.55
C ASP A 652 12.92 -0.81 15.35
N ILE A 653 12.48 -1.07 16.59
CA ILE A 653 13.24 -1.85 17.56
C ILE A 653 12.31 -2.85 18.23
N ALA A 654 12.74 -4.11 18.29
CA ALA A 654 12.04 -5.15 19.03
C ALA A 654 12.90 -5.61 20.21
N VAL A 655 12.28 -5.73 21.39
CA VAL A 655 12.90 -6.20 22.62
C VAL A 655 12.19 -7.46 23.07
N PHE A 656 12.91 -8.56 23.15
CA PHE A 656 12.38 -9.89 23.45
C PHE A 656 12.92 -10.46 24.75
N ASP A 657 12.05 -11.15 25.48
CA ASP A 657 12.42 -12.21 26.38
C ASP A 657 12.44 -13.52 25.57
N LEU A 658 13.64 -14.04 25.28
CA LEU A 658 13.80 -15.25 24.47
C LEU A 658 13.38 -16.52 25.20
N ASP A 659 13.41 -16.53 26.53
CA ASP A 659 12.97 -17.69 27.32
C ASP A 659 11.45 -17.83 27.26
N GLU A 660 10.74 -16.70 27.11
CA GLU A 660 9.27 -16.60 27.01
C GLU A 660 8.76 -16.40 25.57
N LEU A 661 9.64 -16.53 24.56
CA LEU A 661 9.31 -16.36 23.15
C LEU A 661 8.69 -17.64 22.56
N PHE A 662 7.37 -17.62 22.31
CA PHE A 662 6.64 -18.78 21.78
C PHE A 662 5.62 -18.39 20.71
N ASP A 663 5.58 -19.15 19.60
CA ASP A 663 4.47 -19.15 18.65
C ASP A 663 3.30 -19.97 19.22
N GLU A 664 2.35 -19.28 19.86
CA GLU A 664 1.17 -19.91 20.48
C GLU A 664 0.12 -20.39 19.46
N ALA A 665 0.21 -19.91 18.22
CA ALA A 665 -0.73 -20.23 17.16
C ALA A 665 -0.52 -21.67 16.65
N THR A 666 -1.58 -22.47 16.76
CA THR A 666 -1.64 -23.85 16.26
C THR A 666 -2.72 -23.99 15.19
N TYR A 667 -2.82 -25.13 14.51
CA TYR A 667 -3.93 -25.33 13.56
C TYR A 667 -5.30 -25.36 14.27
N GLU A 668 -5.33 -25.81 15.52
CA GLU A 668 -6.53 -25.89 16.36
C GLU A 668 -6.87 -24.55 17.03
N ALA A 669 -5.86 -23.74 17.36
CA ALA A 669 -6.01 -22.40 17.94
C ALA A 669 -5.17 -21.36 17.17
N PRO A 670 -5.53 -21.03 15.91
CA PRO A 670 -4.64 -20.32 14.99
C PRO A 670 -4.56 -18.81 15.22
N ARG A 671 -5.36 -18.26 16.14
CA ARG A 671 -5.46 -16.82 16.40
C ARG A 671 -4.80 -16.39 17.71
N ARG A 672 -3.99 -17.27 18.32
CA ARG A 672 -3.22 -16.91 19.51
C ARG A 672 -2.00 -16.10 19.11
N TYR A 673 -1.85 -14.93 19.71
CA TYR A 673 -0.69 -14.09 19.49
C TYR A 673 0.58 -14.74 20.05
N SER A 674 1.72 -14.52 19.39
CA SER A 674 3.02 -14.82 19.97
C SER A 674 3.22 -14.13 21.32
N ARG A 675 3.94 -14.81 22.21
CA ARG A 675 4.45 -14.26 23.47
C ARG A 675 5.94 -13.94 23.37
N GLY A 676 6.47 -13.16 24.31
CA GLY A 676 7.90 -12.87 24.47
C GLY A 676 8.35 -11.53 23.91
N THR A 677 7.54 -10.84 23.10
CA THR A 677 7.79 -9.46 22.69
C THR A 677 7.46 -8.51 23.85
N VAL A 678 8.49 -8.01 24.53
CA VAL A 678 8.36 -7.16 25.74
C VAL A 678 8.11 -5.71 25.35
N HIS A 679 8.93 -5.19 24.42
CA HIS A 679 8.73 -3.86 23.85
C HIS A 679 8.87 -3.93 22.34
N LEU A 680 8.05 -3.16 21.63
CA LEU A 680 8.17 -2.95 20.19
C LEU A 680 7.99 -1.47 19.91
N LEU A 681 9.00 -0.86 19.32
CA LEU A 681 8.98 0.52 18.88
C LEU A 681 8.99 0.55 17.35
N ILE A 682 8.16 1.41 16.79
CA ILE A 682 8.09 1.68 15.35
C ILE A 682 8.24 3.18 15.20
N ASN A 683 9.25 3.60 14.43
CA ASN A 683 9.58 5.01 14.28
C ASN A 683 9.74 5.73 15.65
N GLY A 684 10.30 5.03 16.66
CA GLY A 684 10.52 5.57 18.00
C GLY A 684 9.30 5.60 18.93
N GLU A 685 8.11 5.20 18.46
CA GLU A 685 6.89 5.14 19.25
C GLU A 685 6.52 3.70 19.64
N PHE A 686 6.02 3.49 20.87
CA PHE A 686 5.66 2.15 21.34
C PHE A 686 4.38 1.62 20.67
N ALA A 687 4.53 0.52 19.92
CA ALA A 687 3.44 -0.33 19.47
C ALA A 687 3.10 -1.41 20.53
N ILE A 688 4.12 -1.95 21.21
CA ILE A 688 4.00 -2.85 22.36
C ILE A 688 4.86 -2.29 23.49
N ARG A 689 4.32 -2.23 24.71
CA ARG A 689 5.05 -1.84 25.91
C ARG A 689 4.71 -2.79 27.04
N GLU A 690 5.73 -3.35 27.67
CA GLU A 690 5.58 -4.31 28.78
C GLU A 690 4.71 -5.52 28.41
N GLY A 691 4.82 -5.99 27.17
CA GLY A 691 4.06 -7.12 26.62
C GLY A 691 2.66 -6.77 26.12
N GLU A 692 2.18 -5.54 26.35
CA GLU A 692 0.83 -5.12 26.00
C GLU A 692 0.82 -4.20 24.76
N HIS A 693 -0.14 -4.43 23.85
CA HIS A 693 -0.36 -3.57 22.70
C HIS A 693 -0.91 -2.20 23.13
N THR A 694 -0.29 -1.11 22.66
CA THR A 694 -0.64 0.25 23.11
C THR A 694 -1.92 0.80 22.47
N GLY A 695 -2.37 0.20 21.36
CA GLY A 695 -3.48 0.72 20.55
C GLY A 695 -3.08 1.85 19.60
N ALA A 696 -1.81 2.26 19.58
CA ALA A 696 -1.32 3.32 18.71
C ALA A 696 -1.07 2.82 17.28
N LEU A 697 -1.46 3.63 16.29
CA LEU A 697 -1.20 3.37 14.87
C LEU A 697 0.06 4.12 14.46
N VAL A 698 1.22 3.52 14.78
CA VAL A 698 2.55 4.16 14.71
C VAL A 698 3.30 3.92 13.39
N GLY A 699 2.72 3.12 12.49
CA GLY A 699 3.28 2.79 11.20
C GLY A 699 3.17 3.90 10.16
N ARG A 700 4.08 3.88 9.18
CA ARG A 700 4.10 4.77 8.02
C ARG A 700 3.91 4.03 6.71
N ALA A 701 3.19 4.67 5.78
CA ALA A 701 3.22 4.27 4.38
C ALA A 701 4.59 4.62 3.78
N LEU A 702 5.27 3.65 3.17
CA LEU A 702 6.62 3.80 2.63
C LEU A 702 6.61 3.70 1.11
N LYS A 703 7.22 4.67 0.44
CA LYS A 703 7.53 4.60 -1.00
C LYS A 703 8.79 3.77 -1.24
N ARG A 704 8.99 3.34 -2.50
CA ARG A 704 10.23 2.71 -2.97
C ARG A 704 11.46 3.46 -2.46
N GLY A 705 12.38 2.72 -1.86
CA GLY A 705 13.58 3.25 -1.18
C GLY A 705 13.40 3.55 0.33
N GLY A 706 12.23 3.29 0.90
CA GLY A 706 11.98 3.35 2.35
C GLY A 706 11.54 4.72 2.87
N THR A 707 11.30 5.69 1.98
CA THR A 707 10.90 7.05 2.36
C THR A 707 9.42 7.08 2.78
N PRO A 708 9.09 7.58 3.98
CA PRO A 708 7.70 7.80 4.38
C PRO A 708 6.96 8.77 3.45
N VAL A 709 5.65 8.57 3.28
CA VAL A 709 4.77 9.40 2.43
C VAL A 709 4.43 10.73 3.06
#